data_AF-A0A2S1JMP7-F1
#
_entry.id   AF-A0A2S1JMP7-F1
#
_cell.length_a   1.000
_cell.length_b   1.000
_cell.length_c   1.000
_cell.angle_alpha   90.00
_cell.angle_beta   90.00
_cell.angle_gamma   90.00
#
_symmetry.space_group_name_H-M   'P 1'
#
loop_
_entity.id
_entity.type
_entity.pdbx_description
1 polymer ?
#
loop_
_entity_poly.entity_id
_entity_poly.type
_entity_poly.pdbx_seq_one_letter_code
_entity_poly.pdbx_strand_id
1 'polypeptide(L)'
;MWSMAFRNLYRDRRRTFATVIAVAVGLFAVLMFLSYIRFVEGSLASVVIYRDANAHVQVYRTDGPEQLAASPAQYSLDKSEQALIHRVSAELPHFLRASNQLAGVGVVQAGNENAVFLARGIDPAFERALQEASPLAATPPPEDGLLLTTQLQDLLGYPPKGTELQMFSASYANRINAIEAPLLGDFSTGIEAIEDKGLKAPLALLQSLYDTDAVSRVVIQLDDRQHSGPFRQQLAADLENKAPGRFEVTTWDHPQIGQLYTSFMGFFNMVFAFTGLVVFTIALTTIQHTLAMNVADRTREIGMLRSLGFSRKRIAGLFVRESLLTTIAAAVVATISAYIAMLALGAAGVETQLPRISEAARLDLDLPLSTALGAIACVGAGITLGALLTARKKVGGEVRPGRRSVPLTQLLSATASVVLALTLFPMQPQAMEPVEVTATATPDEEVMRHWLREADLARGGWGSYQWKLRIHTEDPAGATETDYDIAVRDGRALAMTTAPRRYRGEKILIASRAMWYAKPGLRKPISISPQQRLVGEAANGDIASTQYARDYTPEYLGSAEINGTPCHKLKLTAATDSATYESIVYYLDKNTLLGVKAEFLTASGMPLKIALFEYGNQVQVGDRKQPFVSQMKIVNANFPDRYSVLEYAQVSLANPPESLFTVDTLMTL
;
A
#
# COMPACT_ATOMS: atom_id res chain seq x y z
N MET A 1 39.41 -31.29 -38.52
CA MET A 1 38.65 -30.02 -38.55
C MET A 1 38.97 -29.12 -37.35
N TRP A 2 38.93 -29.61 -36.09
CA TRP A 2 39.28 -28.82 -34.91
C TRP A 2 40.73 -28.30 -34.89
N SER A 3 41.71 -29.16 -35.21
CA SER A 3 43.12 -28.74 -35.35
C SER A 3 43.32 -27.64 -36.40
N MET A 4 42.57 -27.70 -37.52
CA MET A 4 42.60 -26.63 -38.54
C MET A 4 41.99 -25.33 -38.03
N ALA A 5 40.85 -25.37 -37.32
CA ALA A 5 40.24 -24.18 -36.73
C ALA A 5 41.17 -23.50 -35.71
N PHE A 6 41.85 -24.28 -34.87
CA PHE A 6 42.81 -23.76 -33.90
C PHE A 6 44.02 -23.09 -34.56
N ARG A 7 44.60 -23.72 -35.59
CA ARG A 7 45.71 -23.13 -36.36
C ARG A 7 45.31 -21.84 -37.07
N ASN A 8 44.06 -21.77 -37.58
CA ASN A 8 43.52 -20.58 -38.22
C ASN A 8 43.41 -19.38 -37.27
N LEU A 9 43.05 -19.62 -36.01
CA LEU A 9 42.97 -18.58 -34.98
C LEU A 9 44.33 -17.97 -34.65
N TYR A 10 45.36 -18.82 -34.60
CA TYR A 10 46.73 -18.42 -34.28
C TYR A 10 47.45 -17.72 -35.43
N ARG A 11 47.04 -17.96 -36.68
CA ARG A 11 47.62 -17.30 -37.86
C ARG A 11 47.27 -15.81 -37.91
N ASP A 12 46.04 -15.45 -37.54
CA ASP A 12 45.54 -14.07 -37.58
C ASP A 12 45.37 -13.45 -36.18
N ARG A 13 46.44 -13.47 -35.35
CA ARG A 13 46.36 -13.15 -33.91
C ARG A 13 45.72 -11.80 -33.58
N ARG A 14 46.05 -10.74 -34.32
CA ARG A 14 45.49 -9.39 -34.07
C ARG A 14 43.97 -9.35 -34.24
N ARG A 15 43.47 -10.01 -35.29
CA ARG A 15 42.04 -10.09 -35.58
C ARG A 15 41.32 -10.96 -34.56
N THR A 16 41.86 -12.15 -34.31
CA THR A 16 41.32 -13.07 -33.28
C THR A 16 41.23 -12.37 -31.93
N PHE A 17 42.28 -11.64 -31.53
CA PHE A 17 42.31 -10.88 -30.28
C PHE A 17 41.24 -9.79 -30.24
N ALA A 18 41.09 -8.99 -31.30
CA ALA A 18 40.06 -7.96 -31.38
C ALA A 18 38.64 -8.54 -31.25
N THR A 19 38.36 -9.67 -31.91
CA THR A 19 37.06 -10.35 -31.81
C THR A 19 36.82 -10.93 -30.43
N VAL A 20 37.83 -11.56 -29.82
CA VAL A 20 37.74 -12.10 -28.46
C VAL A 20 37.44 -11.00 -27.45
N ILE A 21 38.13 -9.85 -27.51
CA ILE A 21 37.86 -8.70 -26.63
C ILE A 21 36.44 -8.18 -26.84
N ALA A 22 36.02 -7.95 -28.09
CA ALA A 22 34.69 -7.41 -28.37
C ALA A 22 33.57 -8.28 -27.79
N VAL A 23 33.67 -9.60 -27.95
CA VAL A 23 32.71 -10.56 -27.37
C VAL A 23 32.85 -10.64 -25.85
N ALA A 24 34.08 -10.60 -25.32
CA ALA A 24 34.33 -10.68 -23.89
C ALA A 24 33.76 -9.46 -23.13
N VAL A 25 33.87 -8.26 -23.68
CA VAL A 25 33.32 -7.03 -23.07
C VAL A 25 31.79 -7.11 -22.98
N GLY A 26 31.12 -7.54 -24.04
CA GLY A 26 29.66 -7.71 -24.02
C GLY A 26 29.22 -8.76 -22.99
N LEU A 27 29.91 -9.90 -22.93
CA LEU A 27 29.62 -10.94 -21.97
C LEU A 27 29.95 -10.52 -20.52
N PHE A 28 31.05 -9.79 -20.31
CA PHE A 28 31.40 -9.18 -19.02
C PHE A 28 30.27 -8.28 -18.51
N ALA A 29 29.74 -7.41 -19.38
CA ALA A 29 28.62 -6.54 -19.02
C ALA A 29 27.37 -7.34 -18.61
N VAL A 30 27.05 -8.44 -19.32
CA VAL A 30 25.92 -9.32 -18.97
C VAL A 30 26.15 -10.00 -17.61
N LEU A 31 27.34 -10.53 -17.36
CA LEU A 31 27.67 -11.20 -16.09
C LEU A 31 27.64 -10.22 -14.91
N MET A 32 28.21 -9.02 -15.07
CA MET A 32 28.15 -7.96 -14.06
C MET A 32 26.71 -7.54 -13.78
N PHE A 33 25.89 -7.40 -14.83
CA PHE A 33 24.50 -6.99 -14.68
C PHE A 33 23.63 -8.07 -14.03
N LEU A 34 23.87 -9.36 -14.32
CA LEU A 34 23.24 -10.48 -13.61
C LEU A 34 23.57 -10.47 -12.12
N SER A 35 24.84 -10.25 -11.77
CA SER A 35 25.27 -10.15 -10.38
C SER A 35 24.63 -8.95 -9.68
N TYR A 36 24.54 -7.80 -10.36
CA TYR A 36 23.86 -6.62 -9.85
C TYR A 36 22.38 -6.90 -9.57
N ILE A 37 21.66 -7.59 -10.46
CA ILE A 37 20.26 -7.96 -10.20
C ILE A 37 20.13 -8.81 -8.95
N ARG A 38 21.00 -9.81 -8.75
CA ARG A 38 20.97 -10.64 -7.53
C ARG A 38 21.25 -9.84 -6.27
N PHE A 39 22.17 -8.88 -6.33
CA PHE A 39 22.42 -7.94 -5.24
C PHE A 39 21.17 -7.12 -4.90
N VAL A 40 20.51 -6.54 -5.91
CA VAL A 40 19.27 -5.76 -5.72
C VAL A 40 18.15 -6.63 -5.17
N GLU A 41 17.97 -7.84 -5.71
CA GLU A 41 17.00 -8.84 -5.23
C GLU A 41 17.24 -9.21 -3.76
N GLY A 42 18.48 -9.52 -3.39
CA GLY A 42 18.88 -9.82 -2.01
C GLY A 42 18.65 -8.66 -1.04
N SER A 43 18.99 -7.45 -1.48
CA SER A 43 18.83 -6.23 -0.67
C SER A 43 17.36 -5.92 -0.43
N LEU A 44 16.53 -5.94 -1.48
CA LEU A 44 15.09 -5.70 -1.34
C LEU A 44 14.39 -6.80 -0.52
N ALA A 45 14.75 -8.07 -0.75
CA ALA A 45 14.22 -9.16 0.06
C ALA A 45 14.55 -8.97 1.55
N SER A 46 15.78 -8.53 1.86
CA SER A 46 16.20 -8.26 3.25
C SER A 46 15.40 -7.13 3.89
N VAL A 47 15.13 -6.05 3.16
CA VAL A 47 14.27 -4.95 3.65
C VAL A 47 12.85 -5.45 3.93
N VAL A 48 12.24 -6.18 2.98
CA VAL A 48 10.87 -6.68 3.13
C VAL A 48 10.74 -7.68 4.28
N ILE A 49 11.67 -8.62 4.40
CA ILE A 49 11.64 -9.69 5.41
C ILE A 49 11.93 -9.13 6.81
N TYR A 50 13.02 -8.37 6.96
CA TYR A 50 13.57 -8.04 8.28
C TYR A 50 13.17 -6.66 8.81
N ARG A 51 13.18 -5.60 8.00
CA ARG A 51 12.95 -4.22 8.52
C ARG A 51 11.52 -3.98 8.91
N ASP A 52 10.62 -4.42 8.04
CA ASP A 52 9.21 -4.34 8.31
C ASP A 52 8.77 -5.50 9.24
N ALA A 53 9.64 -6.46 9.57
CA ALA A 53 9.32 -7.65 10.36
C ALA A 53 8.18 -8.49 9.74
N ASN A 54 8.10 -8.56 8.40
CA ASN A 54 7.16 -9.46 7.72
C ASN A 54 7.56 -10.94 7.84
N ALA A 55 8.82 -11.22 8.22
CA ALA A 55 9.40 -12.56 8.22
C ALA A 55 9.28 -13.25 6.85
N HIS A 56 9.42 -14.57 6.82
CA HIS A 56 9.53 -15.33 5.57
C HIS A 56 8.16 -15.75 5.02
N VAL A 57 7.27 -16.19 5.91
CA VAL A 57 5.92 -16.68 5.60
C VAL A 57 4.93 -15.97 6.51
N GLN A 58 3.75 -15.65 5.97
CA GLN A 58 2.66 -15.03 6.71
C GLN A 58 1.38 -15.83 6.51
N VAL A 59 0.55 -15.87 7.55
CA VAL A 59 -0.78 -16.48 7.51
C VAL A 59 -1.81 -15.41 7.84
N TYR A 60 -2.78 -15.27 6.94
CA TYR A 60 -3.92 -14.38 7.04
C TYR A 60 -5.21 -15.21 7.09
N ARG A 61 -6.31 -14.56 7.47
CA ARG A 61 -7.63 -15.05 7.06
C ARG A 61 -7.76 -14.92 5.54
N THR A 62 -8.54 -15.78 4.91
CA THR A 62 -8.78 -15.74 3.45
C THR A 62 -9.16 -14.34 2.97
N ASP A 63 -8.56 -13.89 1.86
CA ASP A 63 -8.66 -12.54 1.28
C ASP A 63 -8.12 -11.41 2.19
N GLY A 64 -7.43 -11.76 3.27
CA GLY A 64 -6.89 -10.84 4.24
C GLY A 64 -5.88 -9.85 3.66
N PRO A 65 -4.91 -10.25 2.82
CA PRO A 65 -3.94 -9.31 2.25
C PRO A 65 -4.58 -8.13 1.51
N GLU A 66 -5.72 -8.35 0.84
CA GLU A 66 -6.46 -7.33 0.09
C GLU A 66 -7.49 -6.58 0.95
N GLN A 67 -8.19 -7.28 1.85
CA GLN A 67 -9.39 -6.75 2.50
C GLN A 67 -9.16 -6.26 3.95
N LEU A 68 -8.05 -6.64 4.58
CA LEU A 68 -7.79 -6.32 6.00
C LEU A 68 -7.84 -4.82 6.29
N ALA A 69 -7.32 -3.97 5.39
CA ALA A 69 -7.33 -2.53 5.58
C ALA A 69 -8.76 -1.94 5.54
N ALA A 70 -9.66 -2.53 4.76
CA ALA A 70 -11.04 -2.08 4.62
C ALA A 70 -11.95 -2.59 5.75
N SER A 71 -11.77 -3.84 6.15
CA SER A 71 -12.61 -4.50 7.18
C SER A 71 -11.76 -5.27 8.21
N PRO A 72 -10.97 -4.61 9.06
CA PRO A 72 -10.02 -5.28 9.97
C PRO A 72 -10.66 -6.33 10.87
N ALA A 73 -11.86 -6.08 11.38
CA ALA A 73 -12.58 -6.99 12.27
C ALA A 73 -12.97 -8.32 11.60
N GLN A 74 -13.30 -8.29 10.30
CA GLN A 74 -13.72 -9.47 9.56
C GLN A 74 -12.54 -10.35 9.14
N TYR A 75 -11.41 -9.71 8.79
CA TYR A 75 -10.23 -10.38 8.20
C TYR A 75 -9.09 -10.62 9.18
N SER A 76 -9.31 -10.42 10.48
CA SER A 76 -8.34 -10.74 11.53
C SER A 76 -8.55 -12.14 12.12
N LEU A 77 -7.46 -12.69 12.64
CA LEU A 77 -7.38 -14.02 13.23
C LEU A 77 -7.72 -13.99 14.72
N ASP A 78 -8.67 -14.82 15.14
CA ASP A 78 -9.02 -14.97 16.55
C ASP A 78 -7.99 -15.82 17.31
N LYS A 79 -8.07 -15.86 18.65
CA LYS A 79 -7.12 -16.61 19.49
C LYS A 79 -7.03 -18.10 19.17
N SER A 80 -8.14 -18.73 18.76
CA SER A 80 -8.17 -20.15 18.46
C SER A 80 -7.44 -20.45 17.15
N GLU A 81 -7.62 -19.57 16.16
CA GLU A 81 -6.94 -19.61 14.87
C GLU A 81 -5.44 -19.32 15.03
N GLN A 82 -5.08 -18.31 15.81
CA GLN A 82 -3.70 -18.04 16.19
C GLN A 82 -3.05 -19.30 16.77
N ALA A 83 -3.66 -19.92 17.78
CA ALA A 83 -3.11 -21.13 18.42
C ALA A 83 -2.99 -22.32 17.45
N LEU A 84 -3.93 -22.47 16.52
CA LEU A 84 -3.87 -23.49 15.47
C LEU A 84 -2.68 -23.26 14.54
N ILE A 85 -2.50 -22.04 14.04
CA ILE A 85 -1.42 -21.68 13.11
C ILE A 85 -0.06 -21.91 13.76
N HIS A 86 0.13 -21.44 15.01
CA HIS A 86 1.37 -21.65 15.76
C HIS A 86 1.70 -23.15 15.93
N ARG A 87 0.70 -23.99 16.22
CA ARG A 87 0.91 -25.44 16.38
C ARG A 87 1.31 -26.11 15.08
N VAL A 88 0.57 -25.85 14.00
CA VAL A 88 0.82 -26.50 12.70
C VAL A 88 2.15 -26.05 12.12
N SER A 89 2.47 -24.75 12.19
CA SER A 89 3.75 -24.23 11.69
C SER A 89 4.97 -24.81 12.42
N ALA A 90 4.87 -25.06 13.73
CA ALA A 90 5.96 -25.63 14.53
C ALA A 90 6.27 -27.11 14.22
N GLU A 91 5.35 -27.84 13.57
CA GLU A 91 5.55 -29.24 13.17
C GLU A 91 6.33 -29.38 11.85
N LEU A 92 6.50 -28.27 11.11
CA LEU A 92 7.11 -28.27 9.79
C LEU A 92 8.64 -28.09 9.84
N PRO A 93 9.37 -28.70 8.88
CA PRO A 93 10.82 -28.49 8.79
C PRO A 93 11.15 -27.02 8.48
N HIS A 94 12.36 -26.59 8.83
CA HIS A 94 12.85 -25.21 8.63
C HIS A 94 12.15 -24.12 9.45
N PHE A 95 11.12 -24.47 10.24
CA PHE A 95 10.51 -23.56 11.19
C PHE A 95 11.50 -23.15 12.29
N LEU A 96 11.61 -21.84 12.54
CA LEU A 96 12.33 -21.33 13.70
C LEU A 96 11.36 -20.81 14.76
N ARG A 97 10.50 -19.87 14.39
CA ARG A 97 9.63 -19.11 15.31
C ARG A 97 8.40 -18.57 14.59
N ALA A 98 7.33 -18.30 15.34
CA ALA A 98 6.16 -17.57 14.88
C ALA A 98 5.80 -16.45 15.86
N SER A 99 5.21 -15.37 15.35
CA SER A 99 4.67 -14.29 16.16
C SER A 99 3.36 -13.80 15.61
N ASN A 100 2.49 -13.38 16.50
CA ASN A 100 1.29 -12.64 16.14
C ASN A 100 1.64 -11.19 15.81
N GLN A 101 0.95 -10.59 14.83
CA GLN A 101 1.08 -9.17 14.53
C GLN A 101 -0.28 -8.52 14.31
N LEU A 102 -0.43 -7.30 14.83
CA LEU A 102 -1.60 -6.46 14.61
C LEU A 102 -1.19 -5.24 13.81
N ALA A 103 -1.76 -5.08 12.63
CA ALA A 103 -1.61 -3.87 11.82
C ALA A 103 -2.83 -2.98 12.03
N GLY A 104 -2.61 -1.67 11.99
CA GLY A 104 -3.70 -0.72 12.04
C GLY A 104 -3.28 0.67 11.66
N VAL A 105 -4.26 1.54 11.49
CA VAL A 105 -4.07 2.96 11.18
C VAL A 105 -4.59 3.80 12.33
N GLY A 106 -4.10 5.03 12.48
CA GLY A 106 -4.59 5.94 13.51
C GLY A 106 -3.91 7.30 13.41
N VAL A 107 -4.12 8.13 14.42
CA VAL A 107 -3.49 9.44 14.53
C VAL A 107 -2.68 9.49 15.81
N VAL A 108 -1.44 9.95 15.71
CA VAL A 108 -0.57 10.25 16.84
C VAL A 108 -0.47 11.76 17.01
N GLN A 109 -0.48 12.22 18.25
CA GLN A 109 -0.45 13.62 18.62
C GLN A 109 0.67 13.89 19.63
N ALA A 110 1.45 14.94 19.36
CA ALA A 110 2.51 15.46 20.21
C ALA A 110 2.29 16.97 20.41
N GLY A 111 1.75 17.35 21.57
CA GLY A 111 1.37 18.76 21.80
C GLY A 111 0.28 19.21 20.84
N ASN A 112 0.59 20.19 19.98
CA ASN A 112 -0.33 20.71 18.97
C ASN A 112 -0.17 20.05 17.60
N GLU A 113 0.90 19.28 17.38
CA GLU A 113 1.14 18.60 16.12
C GLU A 113 0.47 17.23 16.11
N ASN A 114 -0.10 16.85 14.98
CA ASN A 114 -0.68 15.53 14.77
C ASN A 114 -0.29 14.97 13.39
N ALA A 115 -0.24 13.64 13.31
CA ALA A 115 0.07 12.95 12.08
C ALA A 115 -0.62 11.58 12.04
N VAL A 116 -0.91 11.12 10.82
CA VAL A 116 -1.43 9.76 10.61
C VAL A 116 -0.29 8.76 10.74
N PHE A 117 -0.54 7.64 11.40
CA PHE A 117 0.39 6.53 11.47
C PHE A 117 -0.18 5.25 10.83
N LEU A 118 0.74 4.40 10.37
CA LEU A 118 0.56 2.99 10.07
C LEU A 118 1.29 2.21 11.16
N ALA A 119 0.52 1.60 12.06
CA ALA A 119 1.04 0.93 13.24
C ALA A 119 1.26 -0.56 13.02
N ARG A 120 2.30 -1.08 13.67
CA ARG A 120 2.56 -2.51 13.80
C ARG A 120 2.75 -2.90 15.26
N GLY A 121 1.90 -3.83 15.69
CA GLY A 121 1.90 -4.45 17.00
C GLY A 121 2.74 -5.70 16.92
N ILE A 122 3.84 -5.72 17.66
CA ILE A 122 4.89 -6.74 17.54
C ILE A 122 5.14 -7.45 18.87
N ASP A 123 5.72 -8.64 18.80
CA ASP A 123 6.42 -9.25 19.94
C ASP A 123 7.89 -8.77 19.90
N PRO A 124 8.35 -8.01 20.92
CA PRO A 124 9.72 -7.49 20.95
C PRO A 124 10.79 -8.59 20.95
N ALA A 125 10.52 -9.75 21.56
CA ALA A 125 11.47 -10.86 21.59
C ALA A 125 11.61 -11.51 20.21
N PHE A 126 10.48 -11.71 19.51
CA PHE A 126 10.49 -12.21 18.14
C PHE A 126 11.20 -11.24 17.19
N GLU A 127 10.88 -9.95 17.26
CA GLU A 127 11.48 -8.97 16.36
C GLU A 127 12.98 -8.81 16.59
N ARG A 128 13.45 -8.83 17.84
CA ARG A 128 14.89 -8.83 18.15
C ARG A 128 15.59 -10.02 17.50
N ALA A 129 15.02 -11.21 17.64
CA ALA A 129 15.59 -12.44 17.07
C ALA A 129 15.51 -12.48 15.52
N LEU A 130 14.53 -11.81 14.93
CA LEU A 130 14.43 -11.61 13.49
C LEU A 130 15.50 -10.63 12.98
N GLN A 131 15.71 -9.53 13.71
CA GLN A 131 16.73 -8.51 13.40
C GLN A 131 18.16 -9.03 13.60
N GLU A 132 18.42 -9.90 14.57
CA GLU A 132 19.73 -10.54 14.76
C GLU A 132 20.15 -11.42 13.57
N ALA A 133 19.18 -11.98 12.83
CA ALA A 133 19.42 -12.72 11.60
C ALA A 133 19.55 -11.81 10.36
N SER A 134 19.26 -10.51 10.50
CA SER A 134 19.29 -9.54 9.42
C SER A 134 20.73 -9.10 9.12
N PRO A 135 21.12 -8.96 7.85
CA PRO A 135 22.36 -8.28 7.48
C PRO A 135 22.29 -6.75 7.69
N LEU A 136 21.10 -6.21 8.01
CA LEU A 136 20.85 -4.79 8.18
C LEU A 136 20.88 -4.41 9.67
N ALA A 137 21.59 -3.33 10.01
CA ALA A 137 21.53 -2.74 11.36
C ALA A 137 20.10 -2.31 11.68
N ALA A 138 19.61 -2.52 12.91
CA ALA A 138 18.26 -2.14 13.29
C ALA A 138 18.22 -1.59 14.72
N THR A 139 17.27 -0.67 14.96
CA THR A 139 16.95 -0.22 16.32
C THR A 139 16.28 -1.36 17.09
N PRO A 140 16.69 -1.65 18.34
CA PRO A 140 16.03 -2.64 19.17
C PRO A 140 14.53 -2.34 19.28
N PRO A 141 13.67 -3.37 19.20
CA PRO A 141 12.22 -3.18 19.30
C PRO A 141 11.80 -2.67 20.69
N PRO A 142 10.73 -1.86 20.78
CA PRO A 142 10.27 -1.30 22.05
C PRO A 142 9.64 -2.38 22.94
N GLU A 143 10.02 -2.44 24.21
CA GLU A 143 9.41 -3.37 25.18
C GLU A 143 8.09 -2.84 25.76
N ASP A 144 8.04 -1.54 26.11
CA ASP A 144 6.90 -0.92 26.81
C ASP A 144 6.52 0.47 26.27
N GLY A 145 6.77 0.74 24.98
CA GLY A 145 6.50 2.06 24.42
C GLY A 145 6.47 2.10 22.90
N LEU A 146 6.69 3.29 22.34
CA LEU A 146 6.56 3.55 20.91
C LEU A 146 7.93 3.73 20.25
N LEU A 147 8.08 3.17 19.06
CA LEU A 147 9.04 3.69 18.09
C LEU A 147 8.26 4.34 16.95
N LEU A 148 8.68 5.53 16.55
CA LEU A 148 8.16 6.22 15.37
C LEU A 148 9.25 6.33 14.33
N THR A 149 8.91 6.29 13.06
CA THR A 149 9.90 6.56 12.01
C THR A 149 10.47 7.97 12.15
N THR A 150 11.71 8.17 11.70
CA THR A 150 12.38 9.47 11.82
C THR A 150 11.59 10.59 11.13
N GLN A 151 11.00 10.34 9.96
CA GLN A 151 10.19 11.35 9.27
C GLN A 151 8.83 11.59 9.94
N LEU A 152 8.21 10.56 10.55
CA LEU A 152 7.00 10.78 11.35
C LEU A 152 7.30 11.65 12.58
N GLN A 153 8.48 11.51 13.20
CA GLN A 153 8.89 12.38 14.30
C GLN A 153 9.12 13.82 13.85
N ASP A 154 9.64 14.04 12.63
CA ASP A 154 9.79 15.37 12.03
C ASP A 154 8.44 16.08 11.91
N LEU A 155 7.41 15.38 11.42
CA LEU A 155 6.04 15.90 11.34
C LEU A 155 5.45 16.25 12.71
N LEU A 156 5.95 15.66 13.79
CA LEU A 156 5.53 15.92 15.17
C LEU A 156 6.43 16.93 15.89
N GLY A 157 7.40 17.55 15.20
CA GLY A 157 8.33 18.52 15.77
C GLY A 157 9.42 17.91 16.66
N TYR A 158 9.84 16.66 16.38
CA TYR A 158 10.84 15.90 17.14
C TYR A 158 10.57 15.86 18.65
N PRO A 159 9.46 15.24 19.09
CA PRO A 159 9.19 15.07 20.51
C PRO A 159 10.37 14.38 21.22
N PRO A 160 10.82 14.88 22.40
CA PRO A 160 11.90 14.25 23.15
C PRO A 160 11.59 12.80 23.53
N LYS A 161 12.62 11.95 23.61
CA LYS A 161 12.46 10.58 24.13
C LYS A 161 11.90 10.62 25.57
N GLY A 162 10.96 9.73 25.87
CA GLY A 162 10.19 9.70 27.11
C GLY A 162 8.93 10.57 27.09
N THR A 163 8.69 11.36 26.04
CA THR A 163 7.44 12.11 25.89
C THR A 163 6.28 11.14 25.71
N GLU A 164 5.22 11.33 26.49
CA GLU A 164 3.97 10.58 26.39
C GLU A 164 3.20 11.09 25.18
N LEU A 165 3.09 10.26 24.15
CA LEU A 165 2.37 10.57 22.94
C LEU A 165 0.94 10.04 23.05
N GLN A 166 -0.01 10.84 22.58
CA GLN A 166 -1.40 10.43 22.48
C GLN A 166 -1.63 9.76 21.13
N MET A 167 -2.30 8.62 21.14
CA MET A 167 -2.70 7.91 19.93
C MET A 167 -4.19 7.66 19.99
N PHE A 168 -4.88 7.81 18.87
CA PHE A 168 -6.28 7.47 18.76
C PHE A 168 -6.61 6.85 17.41
N SER A 169 -7.60 5.97 17.42
CA SER A 169 -8.10 5.29 16.23
C SER A 169 -9.52 4.76 16.44
N ALA A 170 -10.13 4.31 15.35
CA ALA A 170 -11.32 3.46 15.42
C ALA A 170 -10.91 2.04 15.84
N SER A 171 -11.54 1.54 16.88
CA SER A 171 -11.47 0.15 17.32
C SER A 171 -12.16 -0.79 16.34
N TYR A 172 -11.99 -2.10 16.53
CA TYR A 172 -12.63 -3.13 15.70
C TYR A 172 -14.17 -3.14 15.85
N ALA A 173 -14.67 -2.55 16.94
CA ALA A 173 -16.09 -2.29 17.15
C ALA A 173 -16.56 -0.94 16.54
N ASN A 174 -15.74 -0.32 15.67
CA ASN A 174 -16.01 0.98 15.05
C ASN A 174 -16.33 2.11 16.05
N ARG A 175 -15.71 2.04 17.24
CA ARG A 175 -15.73 3.12 18.25
C ARG A 175 -14.40 3.83 18.32
N ILE A 176 -14.40 5.12 18.59
CA ILE A 176 -13.16 5.85 18.91
C ILE A 176 -12.56 5.31 20.21
N ASN A 177 -11.26 5.06 20.18
CA ASN A 177 -10.46 4.75 21.35
C ASN A 177 -9.13 5.49 21.29
N ALA A 178 -8.59 5.82 22.46
CA ALA A 178 -7.35 6.56 22.59
C ALA A 178 -6.49 6.01 23.73
N ILE A 179 -5.18 6.00 23.55
CA ILE A 179 -4.22 5.58 24.58
C ILE A 179 -3.02 6.54 24.59
N GLU A 180 -2.24 6.48 25.66
CA GLU A 180 -0.99 7.21 25.82
C GLU A 180 0.16 6.21 25.99
N ALA A 181 1.30 6.49 25.37
CA ALA A 181 2.52 5.71 25.57
C ALA A 181 3.79 6.54 25.33
N PRO A 182 4.90 6.22 26.02
CA PRO A 182 6.14 6.97 25.89
C PRO A 182 6.86 6.68 24.57
N LEU A 183 7.37 7.73 23.93
CA LEU A 183 8.29 7.60 22.79
C LEU A 183 9.66 7.11 23.25
N LEU A 184 10.08 5.92 22.83
CA LEU A 184 11.37 5.34 23.20
C LEU A 184 12.48 5.67 22.20
N GLY A 185 12.12 5.89 20.93
CA GLY A 185 13.09 6.24 19.91
C GLY A 185 12.53 6.14 18.49
N ASP A 186 13.47 6.08 17.56
CA ASP A 186 13.23 6.09 16.13
C ASP A 186 13.62 4.77 15.45
N PHE A 187 12.97 4.48 14.31
CA PHE A 187 13.34 3.39 13.43
C PHE A 187 13.18 3.80 11.96
N SER A 188 13.63 2.94 11.06
CA SER A 188 13.49 3.09 9.61
C SER A 188 12.78 1.86 9.07
N THR A 189 11.70 2.08 8.31
CA THR A 189 10.99 1.03 7.55
C THR A 189 11.84 0.55 6.36
N GLY A 190 12.77 1.39 5.90
CA GLY A 190 13.56 1.18 4.68
C GLY A 190 12.79 1.48 3.40
N ILE A 191 11.58 2.04 3.49
CA ILE A 191 10.69 2.31 2.35
C ILE A 191 10.23 3.77 2.41
N GLU A 192 10.77 4.60 1.53
CA GLU A 192 10.52 6.05 1.49
C GLU A 192 9.03 6.43 1.52
N ALA A 193 8.17 5.66 0.83
CA ALA A 193 6.73 5.95 0.71
C ALA A 193 5.92 5.83 2.01
N ILE A 194 6.48 5.21 3.05
CA ILE A 194 5.82 4.99 4.35
C ILE A 194 6.70 5.44 5.54
N GLU A 195 7.87 6.04 5.27
CA GLU A 195 8.71 6.61 6.33
C GLU A 195 8.02 7.75 7.07
N ASP A 196 7.06 8.44 6.47
CA ASP A 196 6.30 9.52 7.10
C ASP A 196 5.19 9.03 8.06
N LYS A 197 4.97 7.71 8.17
CA LYS A 197 3.81 7.14 8.88
C LYS A 197 4.15 5.97 9.82
N GLY A 198 5.36 5.43 9.80
CA GLY A 198 5.64 4.18 10.52
C GLY A 198 5.58 4.31 12.04
N LEU A 199 4.80 3.44 12.69
CA LEU A 199 4.74 3.30 14.15
C LEU A 199 4.91 1.82 14.54
N LYS A 200 5.79 1.54 15.50
CA LYS A 200 5.92 0.21 16.13
C LYS A 200 5.63 0.30 17.62
N ALA A 201 4.90 -0.68 18.11
CA ALA A 201 4.56 -0.80 19.52
C ALA A 201 4.39 -2.28 19.92
N PRO A 202 4.50 -2.61 21.21
CA PRO A 202 4.14 -3.93 21.71
C PRO A 202 2.72 -4.32 21.30
N LEU A 203 2.50 -5.58 20.94
CA LEU A 203 1.20 -6.10 20.50
C LEU A 203 0.07 -5.75 21.48
N ALA A 204 0.31 -5.90 22.78
CA ALA A 204 -0.66 -5.61 23.83
C ALA A 204 -1.12 -4.13 23.83
N LEU A 205 -0.21 -3.20 23.50
CA LEU A 205 -0.52 -1.78 23.43
C LEU A 205 -1.49 -1.50 22.27
N LEU A 206 -1.23 -2.04 21.08
CA LEU A 206 -2.14 -1.88 19.94
C LEU A 206 -3.44 -2.64 20.13
N GLN A 207 -3.43 -3.82 20.76
CA GLN A 207 -4.66 -4.52 21.12
C GLN A 207 -5.53 -3.68 22.06
N SER A 208 -4.91 -2.93 22.99
CA SER A 208 -5.62 -1.96 23.83
C SER A 208 -6.13 -0.75 23.05
N LEU A 209 -5.43 -0.30 21.99
CA LEU A 209 -5.89 0.81 21.13
C LEU A 209 -7.06 0.38 20.24
N TYR A 210 -6.97 -0.79 19.61
CA TYR A 210 -7.99 -1.30 18.69
C TYR A 210 -9.11 -2.08 19.39
N ASP A 211 -9.02 -2.23 20.70
CA ASP A 211 -9.97 -2.92 21.57
C ASP A 211 -10.29 -4.36 21.14
N THR A 212 -9.25 -5.12 20.79
CA THR A 212 -9.36 -6.45 20.21
C THR A 212 -8.29 -7.39 20.75
N ASP A 213 -8.60 -8.69 20.79
CA ASP A 213 -7.61 -9.74 21.01
C ASP A 213 -7.28 -10.52 19.72
N ALA A 214 -7.94 -10.17 18.61
CA ALA A 214 -7.61 -10.65 17.29
C ALA A 214 -6.31 -10.00 16.79
N VAL A 215 -5.70 -10.63 15.79
CA VAL A 215 -4.46 -10.17 15.18
C VAL A 215 -4.60 -10.20 13.68
N SER A 216 -3.99 -9.24 12.99
CA SER A 216 -4.08 -9.12 11.54
C SER A 216 -3.50 -10.33 10.82
N ARG A 217 -2.42 -10.90 11.36
CA ARG A 217 -1.71 -12.04 10.77
C ARG A 217 -0.80 -12.73 11.78
N VAL A 218 -0.37 -13.94 11.43
CA VAL A 218 0.76 -14.62 12.06
C VAL A 218 1.94 -14.60 11.11
N VAL A 219 3.10 -14.13 11.57
CA VAL A 219 4.35 -14.13 10.80
C VAL A 219 5.25 -15.27 11.27
N ILE A 220 5.96 -15.91 10.35
CA ILE A 220 6.77 -17.10 10.60
C ILE A 220 8.19 -16.87 10.07
N GLN A 221 9.16 -17.04 10.96
CA GLN A 221 10.58 -17.02 10.65
C GLN A 221 11.06 -18.44 10.31
N LEU A 222 11.73 -18.56 9.17
CA LEU A 222 12.44 -19.76 8.71
C LEU A 222 13.96 -19.57 8.81
N ASP A 223 14.70 -20.65 8.64
CA ASP A 223 16.17 -20.67 8.61
C ASP A 223 16.77 -20.01 7.36
N ASP A 224 16.12 -20.14 6.19
CA ASP A 224 16.53 -19.54 4.92
C ASP A 224 15.31 -19.14 4.08
N ARG A 225 15.42 -18.00 3.40
CA ARG A 225 14.37 -17.49 2.52
C ARG A 225 14.00 -18.43 1.36
N GLN A 226 14.90 -19.29 0.91
CA GLN A 226 14.66 -20.24 -0.16
C GLN A 226 13.64 -21.32 0.24
N HIS A 227 13.48 -21.60 1.53
CA HIS A 227 12.49 -22.55 2.04
C HIS A 227 11.08 -21.98 2.12
N SER A 228 10.89 -20.67 1.93
CA SER A 228 9.57 -20.00 2.04
C SER A 228 8.52 -20.62 1.12
N GLY A 229 8.88 -20.94 -0.14
CA GLY A 229 7.94 -21.51 -1.13
C GLY A 229 7.44 -22.91 -0.77
N PRO A 230 8.35 -23.89 -0.57
CA PRO A 230 7.99 -25.24 -0.12
C PRO A 230 7.24 -25.24 1.23
N PHE A 231 7.71 -24.45 2.20
CA PHE A 231 7.08 -24.33 3.50
C PHE A 231 5.65 -23.80 3.40
N ARG A 232 5.44 -22.72 2.62
CA ARG A 232 4.12 -22.14 2.35
C ARG A 232 3.17 -23.18 1.75
N GLN A 233 3.63 -23.98 0.79
CA GLN A 233 2.80 -25.01 0.15
C GLN A 233 2.36 -26.10 1.14
N GLN A 234 3.28 -26.56 2.00
CA GLN A 234 2.97 -27.57 3.01
C GLN A 234 2.06 -27.03 4.11
N LEU A 235 2.36 -25.84 4.64
CA LEU A 235 1.54 -25.18 5.66
C LEU A 235 0.12 -24.89 5.15
N ALA A 236 -0.01 -24.42 3.91
CA ALA A 236 -1.32 -24.18 3.29
C ALA A 236 -2.14 -25.47 3.21
N ALA A 237 -1.54 -26.59 2.81
CA ALA A 237 -2.22 -27.88 2.73
C ALA A 237 -2.67 -28.38 4.11
N ASP A 238 -1.81 -28.26 5.12
CA ASP A 238 -2.13 -28.72 6.49
C ASP A 238 -3.20 -27.86 7.16
N LEU A 239 -3.19 -26.55 6.92
CA LEU A 239 -4.23 -25.63 7.38
C LEU A 239 -5.55 -25.85 6.64
N GLU A 240 -5.53 -26.07 5.32
CA GLU A 240 -6.72 -26.38 4.53
C GLU A 240 -7.38 -27.69 5.00
N ASN A 241 -6.59 -28.71 5.33
CA ASN A 241 -7.11 -29.97 5.87
C ASN A 241 -7.79 -29.82 7.24
N LYS A 242 -7.32 -28.90 8.09
CA LYS A 242 -7.85 -28.70 9.46
C LYS A 242 -8.97 -27.66 9.49
N ALA A 243 -8.95 -26.67 8.60
CA ALA A 243 -9.86 -25.55 8.56
C ALA A 243 -10.06 -25.07 7.10
N PRO A 244 -10.87 -25.79 6.30
CA PRO A 244 -11.01 -25.52 4.87
C PRO A 244 -11.46 -24.09 4.56
N GLY A 245 -10.75 -23.41 3.64
CA GLY A 245 -11.08 -22.07 3.16
C GLY A 245 -10.99 -20.95 4.21
N ARG A 246 -10.39 -21.22 5.37
CA ARG A 246 -10.29 -20.23 6.47
C ARG A 246 -9.04 -19.35 6.40
N PHE A 247 -7.97 -19.85 5.80
CA PHE A 247 -6.65 -19.22 5.84
C PHE A 247 -6.05 -19.04 4.46
N GLU A 248 -5.27 -17.98 4.33
CA GLU A 248 -4.40 -17.73 3.20
C GLU A 248 -2.95 -17.67 3.67
N VAL A 249 -2.09 -18.51 3.10
CA VAL A 249 -0.67 -18.58 3.43
C VAL A 249 0.14 -17.93 2.32
N THR A 250 0.79 -16.82 2.65
CA THR A 250 1.57 -15.99 1.74
C THR A 250 3.05 -15.97 2.13
N THR A 251 3.88 -15.45 1.24
CA THR A 251 5.32 -15.28 1.43
C THR A 251 5.71 -13.81 1.28
N TRP A 252 6.93 -13.48 1.67
CA TRP A 252 7.47 -12.11 1.60
C TRP A 252 7.42 -11.48 0.19
N ASP A 253 7.38 -12.28 -0.87
CA ASP A 253 7.31 -11.87 -2.28
C ASP A 253 5.87 -11.74 -2.82
N HIS A 254 4.85 -11.88 -1.96
CA HIS A 254 3.46 -11.67 -2.36
C HIS A 254 3.21 -10.22 -2.82
N PRO A 255 2.43 -9.96 -3.89
CA PRO A 255 2.26 -8.62 -4.45
C PRO A 255 1.76 -7.55 -3.48
N GLN A 256 0.91 -7.91 -2.50
CA GLN A 256 0.39 -6.97 -1.48
C GLN A 256 1.38 -6.70 -0.34
N ILE A 257 2.36 -7.59 -0.12
CA ILE A 257 3.31 -7.51 1.00
C ILE A 257 4.63 -6.96 0.51
N GLY A 258 5.18 -7.59 -0.52
CA GLY A 258 6.40 -7.19 -1.22
C GLY A 258 6.09 -6.34 -2.46
N GLN A 259 5.10 -5.44 -2.43
CA GLN A 259 4.73 -4.63 -3.60
C GLN A 259 5.95 -3.87 -4.18
N LEU A 260 6.77 -3.31 -3.29
CA LEU A 260 8.03 -2.68 -3.66
C LEU A 260 8.94 -3.69 -4.37
N TYR A 261 9.17 -4.86 -3.78
CA TYR A 261 10.00 -5.91 -4.36
C TYR A 261 9.51 -6.38 -5.73
N THR A 262 8.25 -6.77 -5.84
CA THR A 262 7.65 -7.33 -7.07
C THR A 262 7.64 -6.32 -8.21
N SER A 263 7.22 -5.08 -7.95
CA SER A 263 7.20 -4.01 -8.97
C SER A 263 8.60 -3.64 -9.43
N PHE A 264 9.55 -3.54 -8.49
CA PHE A 264 10.92 -3.15 -8.79
C PHE A 264 11.68 -4.26 -9.52
N MET A 265 11.52 -5.51 -9.10
CA MET A 265 12.09 -6.68 -9.81
C MET A 265 11.45 -6.87 -11.19
N GLY A 266 10.14 -6.62 -11.34
CA GLY A 266 9.48 -6.63 -12.65
C GLY A 266 10.12 -5.64 -13.62
N PHE A 267 10.37 -4.41 -13.17
CA PHE A 267 11.08 -3.39 -13.95
C PHE A 267 12.52 -3.83 -14.30
N PHE A 268 13.29 -4.33 -13.33
CA PHE A 268 14.66 -4.79 -13.56
C PHE A 268 14.73 -5.97 -14.52
N ASN A 269 13.80 -6.93 -14.43
CA ASN A 269 13.71 -8.06 -15.35
C ASN A 269 13.37 -7.59 -16.77
N MET A 270 12.52 -6.57 -16.92
CA MET A 270 12.25 -5.96 -18.22
C MET A 270 13.49 -5.26 -18.80
N VAL A 271 14.19 -4.45 -18.00
CA VAL A 271 15.45 -3.80 -18.41
C VAL A 271 16.52 -4.85 -18.75
N PHE A 272 16.60 -5.94 -17.99
CA PHE A 272 17.48 -7.07 -18.27
C PHE A 272 17.18 -7.74 -19.60
N ALA A 273 15.92 -8.08 -19.86
CA ALA A 273 15.51 -8.67 -21.12
C ALA A 273 15.87 -7.73 -22.29
N PHE A 274 15.63 -6.43 -22.13
CA PHE A 274 15.95 -5.41 -23.12
C PHE A 274 17.46 -5.25 -23.37
N THR A 275 18.26 -5.02 -22.33
CA THR A 275 19.73 -4.88 -22.45
C THR A 275 20.36 -6.19 -22.93
N GLY A 276 19.86 -7.34 -22.47
CA GLY A 276 20.26 -8.66 -22.95
C GLY A 276 20.02 -8.81 -24.45
N LEU A 277 18.87 -8.38 -24.96
CA LEU A 277 18.57 -8.36 -26.40
C LEU A 277 19.53 -7.45 -27.18
N VAL A 278 19.82 -6.26 -26.67
CA VAL A 278 20.76 -5.32 -27.30
C VAL A 278 22.18 -5.91 -27.36
N VAL A 279 22.72 -6.38 -26.23
CA VAL A 279 24.05 -7.00 -26.17
C VAL A 279 24.14 -8.24 -27.04
N PHE A 280 23.11 -9.08 -27.03
CA PHE A 280 23.01 -10.25 -27.89
C PHE A 280 23.08 -9.87 -29.37
N THR A 281 22.33 -8.84 -29.78
CA THR A 281 22.31 -8.33 -31.15
C THR A 281 23.68 -7.79 -31.56
N ILE A 282 24.33 -6.99 -30.69
CA ILE A 282 25.68 -6.46 -30.93
C ILE A 282 26.70 -7.59 -31.10
N ALA A 283 26.68 -8.59 -30.21
CA ALA A 283 27.56 -9.74 -30.29
C ALA A 283 27.35 -10.53 -31.59
N LEU A 284 26.08 -10.79 -31.94
CA LEU A 284 25.69 -11.46 -33.17
C LEU A 284 26.19 -10.72 -34.41
N THR A 285 25.92 -9.41 -34.52
CA THR A 285 26.35 -8.58 -35.65
C THR A 285 27.88 -8.50 -35.74
N THR A 286 28.58 -8.40 -34.61
CA THR A 286 30.05 -8.37 -34.55
C THR A 286 30.66 -9.66 -35.13
N ILE A 287 30.10 -10.81 -34.76
CA ILE A 287 30.56 -12.11 -35.26
C ILE A 287 30.19 -12.31 -36.73
N GLN A 288 28.98 -11.92 -37.14
CA GLN A 288 28.57 -11.94 -38.54
C GLN A 288 29.51 -11.11 -39.40
N HIS A 289 29.85 -9.90 -38.97
CA HIS A 289 30.78 -9.01 -39.66
C HIS A 289 32.18 -9.63 -39.75
N THR A 290 32.69 -10.13 -38.63
CA THR A 290 34.02 -10.78 -38.57
C THR A 290 34.08 -12.01 -39.47
N LEU A 291 33.06 -12.87 -39.44
CA LEU A 291 32.98 -14.06 -40.28
C LEU A 291 32.84 -13.72 -41.76
N ALA A 292 32.05 -12.70 -42.09
CA ALA A 292 31.87 -12.26 -43.47
C ALA A 292 33.19 -11.78 -44.09
N MET A 293 34.00 -11.06 -43.30
CA MET A 293 35.35 -10.65 -43.69
C MET A 293 36.30 -11.85 -43.80
N ASN A 294 36.33 -12.73 -42.81
CA ASN A 294 37.20 -13.92 -42.80
C ASN A 294 36.93 -14.85 -44.01
N VAL A 295 35.67 -15.02 -44.40
CA VAL A 295 35.30 -15.79 -45.61
C VAL A 295 35.74 -15.06 -46.88
N ALA A 296 35.61 -13.73 -46.93
CA ALA A 296 36.01 -12.93 -48.09
C ALA A 296 37.54 -12.95 -48.31
N ASP A 297 38.32 -12.80 -47.24
CA ASP A 297 39.78 -12.82 -47.29
C ASP A 297 40.33 -14.19 -47.72
N ARG A 298 39.61 -15.27 -47.39
CA ARG A 298 40.04 -16.67 -47.66
C ARG A 298 39.34 -17.31 -48.87
N THR A 299 38.76 -16.52 -49.77
CA THR A 299 38.01 -17.04 -50.93
C THR A 299 38.84 -17.98 -51.81
N ARG A 300 40.14 -17.68 -52.01
CA ARG A 300 41.07 -18.53 -52.79
C ARG A 300 41.35 -19.87 -52.10
N GLU A 301 41.52 -19.87 -50.78
CA GLU A 301 41.72 -21.09 -49.99
C GLU A 301 40.45 -21.96 -49.99
N ILE A 302 39.27 -21.35 -49.89
CA ILE A 302 37.97 -22.04 -49.98
C ILE A 302 37.80 -22.71 -51.36
N GLY A 303 38.19 -22.02 -52.45
CA GLY A 303 38.16 -22.56 -53.81
C GLY A 303 39.03 -23.81 -53.97
N MET A 304 40.25 -23.79 -53.42
CA MET A 304 41.18 -24.92 -53.42
C MET A 304 40.66 -26.10 -52.58
N LEU A 305 40.08 -25.85 -51.40
CA LEU A 305 39.47 -26.91 -50.59
C LEU A 305 38.29 -27.56 -51.32
N ARG A 306 37.52 -26.78 -52.08
CA ARG A 306 36.43 -27.31 -52.90
C ARG A 306 36.92 -28.15 -54.07
N SER A 307 38.02 -27.78 -54.72
CA SER A 307 38.60 -28.61 -55.80
C SER A 307 39.22 -29.91 -55.28
N LEU A 308 39.66 -29.93 -54.01
CA LEU A 308 40.09 -31.13 -53.29
C LEU A 308 38.93 -32.01 -52.79
N GLY A 309 37.68 -31.69 -53.12
CA GLY A 309 36.50 -32.50 -52.79
C GLY A 309 35.82 -32.18 -51.46
N PHE A 310 36.17 -31.09 -50.76
CA PHE A 310 35.47 -30.72 -49.53
C PHE A 310 34.06 -30.18 -49.81
N SER A 311 33.05 -30.76 -49.13
CA SER A 311 31.67 -30.32 -49.24
C SER A 311 31.41 -28.96 -48.57
N ARG A 312 30.43 -28.20 -49.08
CA ARG A 312 30.04 -26.89 -48.53
C ARG A 312 29.69 -26.95 -47.03
N LYS A 313 29.03 -28.03 -46.59
CA LYS A 313 28.71 -28.27 -45.17
C LYS A 313 29.98 -28.45 -44.32
N ARG A 314 30.99 -29.16 -44.86
CA ARG A 314 32.26 -29.40 -44.16
C ARG A 314 33.06 -28.10 -44.02
N ILE A 315 33.08 -27.26 -45.05
CA ILE A 315 33.72 -25.93 -45.03
C ILE A 315 32.98 -24.98 -44.07
N ALA A 316 31.65 -24.88 -44.14
CA ALA A 316 30.88 -24.08 -43.19
C ALA A 316 31.08 -24.53 -41.74
N GLY A 317 31.15 -25.85 -41.51
CA GLY A 317 31.48 -26.41 -40.20
C GLY A 317 32.90 -26.12 -39.72
N LEU A 318 33.84 -25.68 -40.57
CA LEU A 318 35.15 -25.19 -40.13
C LEU A 318 35.00 -23.83 -39.44
N PHE A 319 34.30 -22.90 -40.09
CA PHE A 319 34.07 -21.54 -39.58
C PHE A 319 33.21 -21.53 -38.30
N VAL A 320 32.23 -22.43 -38.20
CA VAL A 320 31.44 -22.58 -36.96
C VAL A 320 32.32 -23.02 -35.79
N ARG A 321 33.27 -23.95 -36.02
CA ARG A 321 34.23 -24.39 -34.99
C ARG A 321 35.22 -23.28 -34.62
N GLU A 322 35.66 -22.49 -35.60
CA GLU A 322 36.51 -21.30 -35.37
C GLU A 322 35.78 -20.30 -34.47
N SER A 323 34.49 -20.04 -34.75
CA SER A 323 33.64 -19.15 -33.95
C SER A 323 33.36 -19.68 -32.54
N LEU A 324 33.21 -21.01 -32.41
CA LEU A 324 33.01 -21.62 -31.09
C LEU A 324 34.26 -21.43 -30.22
N LEU A 325 35.45 -21.66 -30.78
CA LEU A 325 36.71 -21.47 -30.06
C LEU A 325 36.94 -20.00 -29.67
N THR A 326 36.61 -19.03 -30.53
CA THR A 326 36.68 -17.60 -30.14
C THR A 326 35.71 -17.27 -29.02
N THR A 327 34.51 -17.86 -29.04
CA THR A 327 33.47 -17.61 -28.03
C THR A 327 33.87 -18.19 -26.68
N ILE A 328 34.43 -19.40 -26.66
CA ILE A 328 34.96 -20.02 -25.44
C ILE A 328 36.09 -19.17 -24.87
N ALA A 329 37.03 -18.71 -25.70
CA ALA A 329 38.12 -17.83 -25.25
C ALA A 329 37.59 -16.50 -24.67
N ALA A 330 36.61 -15.89 -25.34
CA ALA A 330 35.95 -14.68 -24.86
C ALA A 330 35.20 -14.90 -23.54
N ALA A 331 34.54 -16.05 -23.38
CA ALA A 331 33.84 -16.41 -22.17
C ALA A 331 34.77 -16.59 -20.97
N VAL A 332 35.92 -17.22 -21.16
CA VAL A 332 36.94 -17.34 -20.11
C VAL A 332 37.43 -15.96 -19.69
N VAL A 333 37.79 -15.10 -20.64
CA VAL A 333 38.25 -13.73 -20.35
C VAL A 333 37.18 -12.94 -19.61
N ALA A 334 35.94 -12.94 -20.11
CA ALA A 334 34.82 -12.22 -19.52
C ALA A 334 34.53 -12.68 -18.08
N THR A 335 34.52 -13.99 -17.84
CA THR A 335 34.24 -14.58 -16.53
C THR A 335 35.33 -14.19 -15.54
N ILE A 336 36.61 -14.36 -15.91
CA ILE A 336 37.74 -13.98 -15.05
C ILE A 336 37.68 -12.47 -14.74
N SER A 337 37.49 -11.62 -15.74
CA SER A 337 37.40 -10.17 -15.50
C SER A 337 36.19 -9.79 -14.65
N ALA A 338 35.06 -10.49 -14.78
CA ALA A 338 33.86 -10.25 -13.98
C ALA A 338 34.11 -10.57 -12.51
N TYR A 339 34.64 -11.77 -12.19
CA TYR A 339 34.97 -12.12 -10.81
C TYR A 339 36.05 -11.22 -10.20
N ILE A 340 37.06 -10.80 -10.97
CA ILE A 340 38.05 -9.83 -10.50
C ILE A 340 37.38 -8.49 -10.16
N ALA A 341 36.48 -8.00 -11.02
CA ALA A 341 35.75 -6.75 -10.78
C ALA A 341 34.84 -6.84 -9.54
N MET A 342 34.14 -7.97 -9.36
CA MET A 342 33.30 -8.23 -8.19
C MET A 342 34.13 -8.22 -6.90
N LEU A 343 35.25 -8.95 -6.87
CA LEU A 343 36.16 -8.97 -5.73
C LEU A 343 36.77 -7.58 -5.43
N ALA A 344 37.13 -6.83 -6.47
CA ALA A 344 37.67 -5.48 -6.31
C ALA A 344 36.63 -4.51 -5.72
N LEU A 345 35.37 -4.58 -6.16
CA LEU A 345 34.28 -3.77 -5.64
C LEU A 345 33.94 -4.13 -4.18
N GLY A 346 33.90 -5.43 -3.86
CA GLY A 346 33.68 -5.90 -2.49
C GLY A 346 34.81 -5.48 -1.54
N ALA A 347 36.08 -5.59 -1.96
CA ALA A 347 37.23 -5.17 -1.17
C ALA A 347 37.30 -3.64 -0.98
N ALA A 348 36.81 -2.86 -1.95
CA ALA A 348 36.73 -1.41 -1.84
C ALA A 348 35.62 -0.93 -0.89
N GLY A 349 34.69 -1.81 -0.48
CA GLY A 349 33.61 -1.47 0.42
C GLY A 349 32.66 -0.42 -0.15
N VAL A 350 32.42 -0.45 -1.47
CA VAL A 350 31.56 0.54 -2.13
C VAL A 350 30.14 0.42 -1.60
N GLU A 351 29.60 1.53 -1.12
CA GLU A 351 28.21 1.64 -0.68
C GLU A 351 27.36 2.28 -1.78
N THR A 352 26.15 1.80 -1.95
CA THR A 352 25.19 2.30 -2.93
C THR A 352 23.81 2.43 -2.30
N GLN A 353 23.07 3.46 -2.70
CA GLN A 353 21.70 3.64 -2.26
C GLN A 353 20.75 3.17 -3.37
N LEU A 354 19.91 2.19 -3.04
CA LEU A 354 18.90 1.69 -3.97
C LEU A 354 17.72 2.66 -4.03
N PRO A 355 17.12 2.88 -5.22
CA PRO A 355 15.96 3.77 -5.32
C PRO A 355 14.81 3.32 -4.41
N ARG A 356 14.16 4.27 -3.73
CA ARG A 356 13.09 4.07 -2.73
C ARG A 356 13.52 3.36 -1.44
N ILE A 357 14.81 3.04 -1.28
CA ILE A 357 15.38 2.56 -0.03
C ILE A 357 16.15 3.71 0.62
N SER A 358 15.77 4.06 1.84
CA SER A 358 16.30 5.23 2.55
C SER A 358 17.77 5.09 2.97
N GLU A 359 18.31 3.87 3.01
CA GLU A 359 19.65 3.57 3.54
C GLU A 359 20.61 3.03 2.47
N ALA A 360 21.90 3.29 2.66
CA ALA A 360 22.96 2.77 1.82
C ALA A 360 23.23 1.28 2.12
N ALA A 361 23.31 0.47 1.07
CA ALA A 361 23.69 -0.93 1.13
C ALA A 361 25.10 -1.12 0.57
N ARG A 362 25.88 -2.00 1.18
CA ARG A 362 27.18 -2.41 0.64
C ARG A 362 26.96 -3.18 -0.66
N LEU A 363 27.63 -2.78 -1.72
CA LEU A 363 27.53 -3.40 -3.04
C LEU A 363 28.24 -4.76 -3.03
N ASP A 364 27.53 -5.79 -2.55
CA ASP A 364 28.02 -7.16 -2.51
C ASP A 364 27.54 -7.93 -3.74
N LEU A 365 28.42 -7.99 -4.75
CA LEU A 365 28.17 -8.64 -6.01
C LEU A 365 28.57 -10.11 -5.93
N ASP A 366 27.57 -10.99 -5.83
CA ASP A 366 27.75 -12.43 -5.98
C ASP A 366 27.14 -12.94 -7.29
N LEU A 367 27.79 -13.92 -7.90
CA LEU A 367 27.31 -14.62 -9.07
C LEU A 367 27.68 -16.10 -8.98
N PRO A 368 26.73 -16.98 -8.65
CA PRO A 368 26.98 -18.41 -8.64
C PRO A 368 27.44 -18.91 -10.01
N LEU A 369 28.45 -19.78 -10.02
CA LEU A 369 29.05 -20.29 -11.25
C LEU A 369 28.02 -20.94 -12.18
N SER A 370 26.98 -21.58 -11.63
CA SER A 370 25.87 -22.15 -12.41
C SER A 370 25.13 -21.10 -13.25
N THR A 371 24.83 -19.94 -12.68
CA THR A 371 24.17 -18.84 -13.38
C THR A 371 25.05 -18.22 -14.46
N ALA A 372 26.35 -18.05 -14.16
CA ALA A 372 27.33 -17.58 -15.14
C ALA A 372 27.44 -18.55 -16.34
N LEU A 373 27.57 -19.84 -16.07
CA LEU A 373 27.62 -20.89 -17.10
C LEU A 373 26.34 -20.93 -17.94
N GLY A 374 25.17 -20.75 -17.33
CA GLY A 374 23.89 -20.65 -18.04
C GLY A 374 23.85 -19.48 -19.01
N ALA A 375 24.26 -18.28 -18.57
CA ALA A 375 24.33 -17.10 -19.42
C ALA A 375 25.32 -17.28 -20.60
N ILE A 376 26.50 -17.85 -20.31
CA ILE A 376 27.52 -18.16 -21.32
C ILE A 376 27.00 -19.16 -22.34
N ALA A 377 26.29 -20.21 -21.90
CA ALA A 377 25.70 -21.20 -22.79
C ALA A 377 24.66 -20.58 -23.73
N CYS A 378 23.78 -19.71 -23.21
CA CYS A 378 22.79 -18.99 -24.02
C CYS A 378 23.45 -18.09 -25.08
N VAL A 379 24.42 -17.27 -24.68
CA VAL A 379 25.16 -16.40 -25.61
C VAL A 379 25.92 -17.24 -26.64
N GLY A 380 26.60 -18.30 -26.19
CA GLY A 380 27.34 -19.22 -27.05
C GLY A 380 26.47 -19.93 -28.09
N ALA A 381 25.26 -20.34 -27.71
CA ALA A 381 24.30 -20.95 -28.63
C ALA A 381 23.87 -19.97 -29.73
N GLY A 382 23.54 -18.72 -29.37
CA GLY A 382 23.14 -17.70 -30.34
C GLY A 382 24.26 -17.29 -31.29
N ILE A 383 25.48 -17.17 -30.77
CA ILE A 383 26.68 -16.93 -31.58
C ILE A 383 26.89 -18.07 -32.59
N THR A 384 26.81 -19.32 -32.13
CA THR A 384 27.00 -20.50 -32.97
C THR A 384 25.94 -20.56 -34.08
N LEU A 385 24.69 -20.24 -33.75
CA LEU A 385 23.59 -20.16 -34.72
C LEU A 385 23.84 -19.06 -35.76
N GLY A 386 24.23 -17.86 -35.32
CA GLY A 386 24.59 -16.75 -36.18
C GLY A 386 25.74 -17.06 -37.14
N ALA A 387 26.77 -17.73 -36.63
CA ALA A 387 27.91 -18.20 -37.40
C ALA A 387 27.49 -19.23 -38.45
N LEU A 388 26.62 -20.18 -38.08
CA LEU A 388 26.12 -21.20 -38.99
C LEU A 388 25.30 -20.59 -40.13
N LEU A 389 24.40 -19.65 -39.84
CA LEU A 389 23.59 -18.95 -40.83
C LEU A 389 24.46 -18.17 -41.83
N THR A 390 25.45 -17.44 -41.31
CA THR A 390 26.37 -16.63 -42.11
C THR A 390 27.26 -17.50 -42.99
N ALA A 391 27.86 -18.54 -42.40
CA ALA A 391 28.74 -19.47 -43.12
C ALA A 391 27.99 -20.21 -44.23
N ARG A 392 26.76 -20.69 -43.97
CA ARG A 392 25.93 -21.34 -45.00
C ARG A 392 25.59 -20.40 -46.15
N LYS A 393 25.17 -19.16 -45.85
CA LYS A 393 24.80 -18.17 -46.85
C LYS A 393 25.98 -17.75 -47.72
N LYS A 394 27.15 -17.47 -47.11
CA LYS A 394 28.34 -16.99 -47.83
C LYS A 394 29.09 -18.10 -48.57
N VAL A 395 29.17 -19.32 -48.04
CA VAL A 395 29.82 -20.46 -48.72
C VAL A 395 28.95 -21.03 -49.85
N GLY A 396 27.63 -20.77 -49.83
CA GLY A 396 26.67 -21.26 -50.81
C GLY A 396 26.41 -20.35 -52.02
N GLY A 397 26.73 -19.06 -51.95
CA GLY A 397 26.42 -18.08 -53.00
C GLY A 397 27.39 -18.10 -54.20
N GLU A 398 26.90 -17.70 -55.38
CA GLU A 398 27.75 -17.42 -56.55
C GLU A 398 28.71 -16.27 -56.25
N VAL A 399 30.00 -16.47 -56.53
CA VAL A 399 31.02 -15.42 -56.43
C VAL A 399 30.82 -14.44 -57.58
N ARG A 400 29.99 -13.42 -57.39
CA ARG A 400 29.91 -12.28 -58.31
C ARG A 400 30.96 -11.23 -57.90
N PRO A 401 31.95 -10.92 -58.75
CA PRO A 401 32.93 -9.89 -58.46
C PRO A 401 32.23 -8.51 -58.50
N GLY A 402 32.43 -7.68 -57.46
CA GLY A 402 32.13 -6.25 -57.52
C GLY A 402 31.17 -5.63 -56.50
N ARG A 403 30.53 -6.39 -55.61
CA ARG A 403 29.64 -5.77 -54.59
C ARG A 403 30.44 -5.40 -53.33
N ARG A 404 30.70 -4.10 -53.13
CA ARG A 404 31.23 -3.54 -51.87
C ARG A 404 30.41 -4.09 -50.69
N SER A 405 31.08 -4.49 -49.62
CA SER A 405 30.45 -4.90 -48.36
C SER A 405 29.46 -3.82 -47.92
N VAL A 406 28.24 -4.21 -47.57
CA VAL A 406 27.26 -3.29 -46.96
C VAL A 406 27.94 -2.62 -45.76
N PRO A 407 27.99 -1.28 -45.71
CA PRO A 407 28.69 -0.58 -44.64
C PRO A 407 28.03 -0.90 -43.29
N LEU A 408 28.86 -1.09 -42.27
CA LEU A 408 28.46 -1.46 -40.90
C LEU A 408 27.33 -0.57 -40.34
N THR A 409 27.31 0.70 -40.77
CA THR A 409 26.33 1.72 -40.41
C THR A 409 24.90 1.38 -40.83
N GLN A 410 24.68 0.69 -41.96
CA GLN A 410 23.34 0.32 -42.44
C GLN A 410 22.76 -0.92 -41.73
N LEU A 411 23.61 -1.80 -41.19
CA LEU A 411 23.18 -2.95 -40.38
C LEU A 411 22.87 -2.53 -38.94
N LEU A 412 23.64 -1.58 -38.40
CA LEU A 412 23.41 -0.99 -37.08
C LEU A 412 22.20 -0.04 -37.07
N SER A 413 21.94 0.70 -38.16
CA SER A 413 20.76 1.57 -38.25
C SER A 413 19.45 0.78 -38.26
N ALA A 414 19.40 -0.38 -38.93
CA ALA A 414 18.21 -1.23 -38.98
C ALA A 414 17.85 -1.86 -37.62
N THR A 415 18.82 -2.02 -36.72
CA THR A 415 18.61 -2.55 -35.36
C THR A 415 18.25 -1.45 -34.36
N ALA A 416 18.78 -0.23 -34.53
CA ALA A 416 18.40 0.94 -33.74
C ALA A 416 16.95 1.42 -34.01
N SER A 417 16.48 1.33 -35.26
CA SER A 417 15.12 1.76 -35.64
C SER A 417 13.99 0.91 -35.05
N VAL A 418 14.25 -0.37 -34.75
CA VAL A 418 13.23 -1.28 -34.18
C VAL A 418 13.00 -1.01 -32.69
N VAL A 419 14.02 -0.55 -31.98
CA VAL A 419 13.95 -0.23 -30.54
C VAL A 419 13.24 1.10 -30.28
N LEU A 420 13.43 2.09 -31.16
CA LEU A 420 12.83 3.42 -31.04
C LEU A 420 11.32 3.44 -31.36
N ALA A 421 10.82 2.46 -32.11
CA ALA A 421 9.42 2.36 -32.51
C ALA A 421 8.49 1.81 -31.41
N LEU A 422 9.04 1.30 -30.29
CA LEU A 422 8.29 0.67 -29.21
C LEU A 422 7.94 1.62 -28.03
N THR A 423 8.37 2.88 -28.06
CA THR A 423 8.41 3.74 -26.86
C THR A 423 7.53 4.99 -26.89
N LEU A 424 6.65 5.19 -27.88
CA LEU A 424 5.90 6.45 -28.03
C LEU A 424 4.39 6.23 -28.24
N PHE A 425 3.62 6.28 -27.15
CA PHE A 425 2.19 6.64 -27.15
C PHE A 425 1.80 7.25 -25.79
N PRO A 426 1.26 8.48 -25.75
CA PRO A 426 0.42 8.93 -24.64
C PRO A 426 -1.07 9.01 -25.04
N MET A 427 -1.93 8.61 -24.11
CA MET A 427 -3.39 8.79 -24.14
C MET A 427 -3.77 10.25 -23.80
N GLN A 428 -4.79 10.78 -24.47
CA GLN A 428 -5.51 12.01 -24.07
C GLN A 428 -6.83 11.65 -23.35
N PRO A 429 -7.24 12.40 -22.32
CA PRO A 429 -8.58 12.32 -21.74
C PRO A 429 -9.54 13.34 -22.38
N GLN A 430 -10.81 12.97 -22.57
CA GLN A 430 -11.91 13.87 -22.91
C GLN A 430 -12.67 14.30 -21.64
N ALA A 431 -13.00 15.59 -21.55
CA ALA A 431 -13.85 16.18 -20.52
C ALA A 431 -15.32 16.22 -20.98
N MET A 432 -16.25 15.99 -20.06
CA MET A 432 -17.70 16.17 -20.24
C MET A 432 -18.13 17.57 -19.76
N GLU A 433 -19.05 18.20 -20.51
CA GLU A 433 -19.72 19.45 -20.15
C GLU A 433 -20.93 19.21 -19.22
N PRO A 434 -21.30 20.19 -18.36
CA PRO A 434 -22.47 20.09 -17.49
C PRO A 434 -23.75 20.59 -18.17
N VAL A 435 -24.89 20.05 -17.72
CA VAL A 435 -26.25 20.42 -18.14
C VAL A 435 -26.82 21.45 -17.15
N GLU A 436 -27.28 22.59 -17.68
CA GLU A 436 -28.04 23.62 -16.95
C GLU A 436 -29.49 23.19 -16.65
N VAL A 437 -29.97 23.51 -15.44
CA VAL A 437 -31.37 23.36 -15.02
C VAL A 437 -32.01 24.74 -14.86
N THR A 438 -33.19 24.90 -15.46
CA THR A 438 -33.99 26.12 -15.50
C THR A 438 -34.61 26.48 -14.14
N ALA A 439 -34.50 27.76 -13.80
CA ALA A 439 -35.01 28.36 -12.56
C ALA A 439 -36.54 28.31 -12.45
N THR A 440 -37.04 27.78 -11.34
CA THR A 440 -38.34 28.15 -10.78
C THR A 440 -38.11 29.10 -9.61
N ALA A 441 -39.03 30.06 -9.41
CA ALA A 441 -38.89 31.16 -8.45
C ALA A 441 -38.38 30.67 -7.10
N THR A 442 -37.14 31.05 -6.80
CA THR A 442 -36.40 30.65 -5.61
C THR A 442 -36.90 31.46 -4.40
N PRO A 443 -37.25 30.80 -3.28
CA PRO A 443 -37.43 31.47 -2.00
C PRO A 443 -36.17 32.24 -1.61
N ASP A 444 -36.34 33.37 -0.94
CA ASP A 444 -35.22 34.15 -0.44
C ASP A 444 -34.43 33.37 0.63
N GLU A 445 -33.13 33.63 0.74
CA GLU A 445 -32.24 32.87 1.63
C GLU A 445 -32.66 32.99 3.10
N GLU A 446 -33.13 34.17 3.51
CA GLU A 446 -33.62 34.43 4.87
C GLU A 446 -34.81 33.53 5.24
N VAL A 447 -35.70 33.27 4.28
CA VAL A 447 -36.85 32.36 4.46
C VAL A 447 -36.37 30.93 4.64
N MET A 448 -35.42 30.48 3.82
CA MET A 448 -34.84 29.14 3.94
C MET A 448 -34.08 28.95 5.26
N ARG A 449 -33.35 29.97 5.72
CA ARG A 449 -32.68 29.94 7.03
C ARG A 449 -33.69 29.88 8.17
N HIS A 450 -34.84 30.55 8.06
CA HIS A 450 -35.92 30.42 9.04
C HIS A 450 -36.47 28.98 9.08
N TRP A 451 -36.73 28.35 7.93
CA TRP A 451 -37.16 26.95 7.88
C TRP A 451 -36.17 25.99 8.54
N LEU A 452 -34.87 26.17 8.25
CA LEU A 452 -33.82 25.37 8.88
C LEU A 452 -33.77 25.58 10.39
N ARG A 453 -34.00 26.80 10.87
CA ARG A 453 -33.99 27.11 12.31
C ARG A 453 -35.13 26.40 13.05
N GLU A 454 -36.32 26.34 12.47
CA GLU A 454 -37.45 25.57 13.01
C GLU A 454 -37.15 24.07 13.04
N ALA A 455 -36.54 23.53 11.97
CA ALA A 455 -36.12 22.13 11.93
C ALA A 455 -35.00 21.81 12.94
N ASP A 456 -34.07 22.74 13.17
CA ASP A 456 -33.00 22.61 14.16
C ASP A 456 -33.56 22.61 15.60
N LEU A 457 -34.56 23.45 15.88
CA LEU A 457 -35.25 23.51 17.17
C LEU A 457 -35.85 22.15 17.57
N ALA A 458 -36.45 21.44 16.62
CA ALA A 458 -37.03 20.11 16.84
C ALA A 458 -35.98 18.98 17.04
N ARG A 459 -34.68 19.29 16.87
CA ARG A 459 -33.55 18.36 17.05
C ARG A 459 -32.61 18.81 18.16
N GLY A 460 -33.03 19.77 18.99
CA GLY A 460 -32.22 20.31 20.08
C GLY A 460 -31.10 21.26 19.64
N GLY A 461 -31.10 21.70 18.38
CA GLY A 461 -30.16 22.64 17.78
C GLY A 461 -30.01 23.95 18.57
N TRP A 462 -31.11 24.47 19.11
CA TRP A 462 -31.16 25.78 19.77
C TRP A 462 -31.89 25.72 21.11
N GLY A 463 -31.28 26.26 22.16
CA GLY A 463 -31.81 26.25 23.51
C GLY A 463 -30.96 25.39 24.46
N SER A 464 -31.55 25.02 25.59
CA SER A 464 -30.90 24.18 26.60
C SER A 464 -31.77 22.99 26.97
N TYR A 465 -31.25 21.78 26.75
CA TYR A 465 -32.00 20.53 26.89
C TYR A 465 -31.14 19.44 27.51
N GLN A 466 -31.81 18.43 28.04
CA GLN A 466 -31.23 17.14 28.39
C GLN A 466 -32.11 16.01 27.87
N TRP A 467 -31.46 14.94 27.41
CA TRP A 467 -32.14 13.72 26.99
C TRP A 467 -31.24 12.49 27.15
N LYS A 468 -31.86 11.32 27.06
CA LYS A 468 -31.17 10.04 26.89
C LYS A 468 -31.18 9.65 25.44
N LEU A 469 -30.03 9.20 24.95
CA LEU A 469 -29.85 8.77 23.58
C LEU A 469 -29.39 7.33 23.57
N ARG A 470 -30.12 6.47 22.86
CA ARG A 470 -29.71 5.11 22.59
C ARG A 470 -29.34 4.98 21.13
N ILE A 471 -28.16 4.45 20.85
CA ILE A 471 -27.68 4.21 19.50
C ILE A 471 -27.54 2.72 19.30
N HIS A 472 -28.36 2.17 18.41
CA HIS A 472 -28.22 0.82 17.90
C HIS A 472 -27.55 0.86 16.53
N THR A 473 -26.54 0.03 16.29
CA THR A 473 -25.80 -0.03 15.03
C THR A 473 -25.77 -1.45 14.51
N GLU A 474 -26.00 -1.61 13.21
CA GLU A 474 -25.80 -2.85 12.44
C GLU A 474 -24.68 -2.63 11.40
N ASP A 475 -23.68 -3.51 11.39
CA ASP A 475 -22.50 -3.47 10.52
C ASP A 475 -21.90 -4.89 10.41
N PRO A 476 -21.03 -5.24 9.43
CA PRO A 476 -20.47 -6.60 9.32
C PRO A 476 -19.65 -7.06 10.54
N ALA A 477 -19.19 -6.12 11.38
CA ALA A 477 -18.52 -6.42 12.65
C ALA A 477 -19.49 -6.91 13.76
N GLY A 478 -20.80 -6.77 13.54
CA GLY A 478 -21.86 -7.18 14.46
C GLY A 478 -22.67 -6.01 15.02
N ALA A 479 -23.82 -6.34 15.61
CA ALA A 479 -24.71 -5.36 16.22
C ALA A 479 -24.13 -4.80 17.52
N THR A 480 -24.23 -3.48 17.71
CA THR A 480 -23.82 -2.81 18.95
C THR A 480 -24.92 -1.88 19.45
N GLU A 481 -24.94 -1.68 20.77
CA GLU A 481 -25.89 -0.76 21.43
C GLU A 481 -25.12 0.09 22.44
N THR A 482 -25.36 1.39 22.42
CA THR A 482 -24.71 2.35 23.33
C THR A 482 -25.72 3.36 23.84
N ASP A 483 -25.75 3.55 25.15
CA ASP A 483 -26.61 4.55 25.80
C ASP A 483 -25.78 5.74 26.25
N TYR A 484 -26.29 6.94 26.01
CA TYR A 484 -25.70 8.22 26.38
C TYR A 484 -26.69 9.08 27.16
N ASP A 485 -26.16 9.84 28.12
CA ASP A 485 -26.83 11.03 28.66
C ASP A 485 -26.30 12.25 27.89
N ILE A 486 -27.20 13.01 27.28
CA ILE A 486 -26.86 14.20 26.48
C ILE A 486 -27.33 15.44 27.21
N ALA A 487 -26.42 16.42 27.33
CA ALA A 487 -26.72 17.77 27.79
C ALA A 487 -26.34 18.78 26.70
N VAL A 488 -27.23 19.71 26.40
CA VAL A 488 -27.01 20.77 25.40
C VAL A 488 -27.29 22.14 26.00
N ARG A 489 -26.46 23.12 25.61
CA ARG A 489 -26.64 24.53 25.92
C ARG A 489 -26.07 25.40 24.81
N ASP A 490 -26.95 26.13 24.12
CA ASP A 490 -26.60 27.15 23.13
C ASP A 490 -25.65 26.63 22.03
N GLY A 491 -25.90 25.41 21.53
CA GLY A 491 -25.09 24.77 20.50
C GLY A 491 -23.81 24.10 20.98
N ARG A 492 -23.55 24.09 22.28
CA ARG A 492 -22.54 23.22 22.93
C ARG A 492 -23.23 21.97 23.43
N ALA A 493 -22.57 20.83 23.34
CA ALA A 493 -23.14 19.56 23.78
C ALA A 493 -22.11 18.73 24.58
N LEU A 494 -22.57 18.00 25.58
CA LEU A 494 -21.81 16.99 26.28
C LEU A 494 -22.58 15.67 26.18
N ALA A 495 -21.95 14.66 25.60
CA ALA A 495 -22.46 13.30 25.57
C ALA A 495 -21.65 12.44 26.54
N MET A 496 -22.33 11.78 27.49
CA MET A 496 -21.70 10.89 28.48
C MET A 496 -22.21 9.47 28.28
N THR A 497 -21.31 8.52 28.02
CA THR A 497 -21.69 7.11 27.85
C THR A 497 -22.05 6.47 29.19
N THR A 498 -23.25 5.89 29.28
CA THR A 498 -23.79 5.25 30.49
C THR A 498 -23.81 3.73 30.41
N ALA A 499 -23.94 3.17 29.20
CA ALA A 499 -23.86 1.76 28.88
C ALA A 499 -23.25 1.52 27.47
N PRO A 500 -22.61 0.35 27.21
CA PRO A 500 -22.38 -0.76 28.13
C PRO A 500 -21.33 -0.44 29.21
N ARG A 501 -21.27 -1.25 30.27
CA ARG A 501 -20.41 -1.00 31.45
C ARG A 501 -18.93 -0.78 31.09
N ARG A 502 -18.44 -1.40 30.01
CA ARG A 502 -17.07 -1.27 29.51
C ARG A 502 -16.70 0.17 29.13
N TYR A 503 -17.64 0.92 28.56
CA TYR A 503 -17.43 2.28 28.04
C TYR A 503 -18.03 3.35 28.96
N ARG A 504 -18.51 2.96 30.13
CA ARG A 504 -19.15 3.89 31.07
C ARG A 504 -18.16 4.97 31.50
N GLY A 505 -18.57 6.23 31.35
CA GLY A 505 -17.78 7.39 31.72
C GLY A 505 -16.94 7.99 30.58
N GLU A 506 -16.99 7.41 29.38
CA GLU A 506 -16.54 8.09 28.16
C GLU A 506 -17.37 9.35 27.94
N LYS A 507 -16.70 10.42 27.50
CA LYS A 507 -17.31 11.74 27.28
C LYS A 507 -16.89 12.33 25.95
N ILE A 508 -17.85 12.93 25.26
CA ILE A 508 -17.63 13.71 24.04
C ILE A 508 -18.18 15.10 24.29
N LEU A 509 -17.30 16.10 24.21
CA LEU A 509 -17.64 17.50 24.34
C LEU A 509 -17.59 18.16 22.97
N ILE A 510 -18.69 18.79 22.59
CA ILE A 510 -18.80 19.63 21.40
C ILE A 510 -18.80 21.07 21.87
N ALA A 511 -17.66 21.72 21.67
CA ALA A 511 -17.49 23.15 21.86
C ALA A 511 -17.65 23.86 20.51
N SER A 512 -17.90 25.17 20.53
CA SER A 512 -18.31 25.96 19.35
C SER A 512 -17.40 25.90 18.12
N ARG A 513 -16.14 25.42 18.26
CA ARG A 513 -15.16 25.29 17.16
C ARG A 513 -14.37 23.99 17.17
N ALA A 514 -14.55 23.13 18.17
CA ALA A 514 -13.73 21.93 18.35
C ALA A 514 -14.50 20.87 19.13
N MET A 515 -14.16 19.61 18.87
CA MET A 515 -14.74 18.47 19.58
C MET A 515 -13.65 17.72 20.35
N TRP A 516 -13.99 17.28 21.54
CA TRP A 516 -13.04 16.68 22.47
C TRP A 516 -13.58 15.35 23.00
N TYR A 517 -12.72 14.34 23.00
CA TYR A 517 -13.01 13.04 23.59
C TYR A 517 -12.16 12.81 24.83
N ALA A 518 -12.78 12.25 25.86
CA ALA A 518 -12.12 11.81 27.08
C ALA A 518 -12.70 10.49 27.56
N LYS A 519 -11.85 9.69 28.21
CA LYS A 519 -12.26 8.48 28.91
C LYS A 519 -11.50 8.34 30.22
N PRO A 520 -12.01 7.54 31.16
CA PRO A 520 -11.26 7.21 32.38
C PRO A 520 -9.87 6.66 32.05
N GLY A 521 -8.83 7.24 32.67
CA GLY A 521 -7.44 6.81 32.49
C GLY A 521 -6.60 7.62 31.50
N LEU A 522 -7.20 8.45 30.64
CA LEU A 522 -6.44 9.43 29.85
C LEU A 522 -5.92 10.55 30.76
N ARG A 523 -4.78 11.17 30.43
CA ARG A 523 -4.27 12.33 31.19
C ARG A 523 -4.85 13.65 30.69
N LYS A 524 -5.11 13.77 29.38
CA LYS A 524 -5.73 14.94 28.75
C LYS A 524 -6.78 14.53 27.72
N PRO A 525 -7.82 15.35 27.49
CA PRO A 525 -8.73 15.17 26.38
C PRO A 525 -8.02 15.22 25.03
N ILE A 526 -8.50 14.43 24.06
CA ILE A 526 -8.01 14.46 22.68
C ILE A 526 -8.97 15.25 21.80
N SER A 527 -8.43 15.98 20.82
CA SER A 527 -9.25 16.66 19.82
C SER A 527 -9.69 15.66 18.75
N ILE A 528 -10.97 15.61 18.43
CA ILE A 528 -11.54 14.77 17.38
C ILE A 528 -12.26 15.64 16.34
N SER A 529 -12.35 15.16 15.10
CA SER A 529 -13.08 15.89 14.04
C SER A 529 -14.58 15.58 14.12
N PRO A 530 -15.47 16.56 13.90
CA PRO A 530 -16.90 16.31 13.74
C PRO A 530 -17.26 15.33 12.62
N GLN A 531 -16.42 15.27 11.59
CA GLN A 531 -16.60 14.44 10.40
C GLN A 531 -16.20 12.97 10.63
N GLN A 532 -15.44 12.68 11.70
CA GLN A 532 -15.07 11.32 12.04
C GLN A 532 -16.29 10.51 12.50
N ARG A 533 -16.27 9.20 12.23
CA ARG A 533 -17.32 8.26 12.65
C ARG A 533 -17.20 8.03 14.16
N LEU A 534 -18.32 8.13 14.90
CA LEU A 534 -18.30 7.88 16.35
C LEU A 534 -18.58 6.42 16.66
N VAL A 535 -19.74 5.96 16.21
CA VAL A 535 -20.31 4.62 16.42
C VAL A 535 -21.16 4.30 15.20
N GLY A 536 -20.80 3.23 14.49
CA GLY A 536 -21.56 2.79 13.32
C GLY A 536 -21.57 3.77 12.16
N GLU A 537 -22.75 4.00 11.60
CA GLU A 537 -22.97 4.93 10.48
C GLU A 537 -23.17 6.38 10.95
N ALA A 538 -23.28 6.65 12.26
CA ALA A 538 -23.40 8.02 12.78
C ALA A 538 -22.03 8.73 12.85
N ALA A 539 -21.96 9.97 12.37
CA ALA A 539 -20.80 10.84 12.59
C ALA A 539 -20.81 11.45 14.00
N ASN A 540 -19.66 11.90 14.49
CA ASN A 540 -19.55 12.55 15.80
C ASN A 540 -20.50 13.75 15.94
N GLY A 541 -20.70 14.50 14.85
CA GLY A 541 -21.63 15.64 14.80
C GLY A 541 -23.11 15.26 14.84
N ASP A 542 -23.49 14.02 14.56
CA ASP A 542 -24.89 13.57 14.48
C ASP A 542 -25.51 13.26 15.86
N ILE A 543 -24.68 13.12 16.89
CA ILE A 543 -25.08 12.74 18.25
C ILE A 543 -25.47 13.96 19.10
N ALA A 544 -25.11 15.15 18.63
CA ALA A 544 -25.39 16.39 19.29
C ALA A 544 -26.31 17.29 18.48
N SER A 545 -26.66 18.42 19.08
CA SER A 545 -27.47 19.46 18.47
C SER A 545 -26.84 19.98 17.17
N THR A 546 -27.32 19.48 16.03
CA THR A 546 -26.94 20.01 14.72
C THR A 546 -27.60 21.36 14.49
N GLN A 547 -26.85 22.35 14.01
CA GLN A 547 -27.35 23.69 13.70
C GLN A 547 -27.22 23.97 12.20
N TYR A 548 -28.06 23.35 11.37
CA TYR A 548 -27.98 23.51 9.91
C TYR A 548 -28.19 24.96 9.46
N ALA A 549 -29.03 25.72 10.18
CA ALA A 549 -29.25 27.14 9.87
C ALA A 549 -27.99 28.01 10.06
N ARG A 550 -27.07 27.60 10.96
CA ARG A 550 -25.81 28.28 11.24
C ARG A 550 -24.68 27.77 10.35
N ASP A 551 -24.57 26.45 10.23
CA ASP A 551 -23.38 25.79 9.69
C ASP A 551 -23.38 25.63 8.16
N TYR A 552 -24.52 25.90 7.52
CA TYR A 552 -24.71 25.70 6.08
C TYR A 552 -25.35 26.91 5.39
N THR A 553 -25.10 27.01 4.08
CA THR A 553 -25.77 27.92 3.16
C THR A 553 -26.82 27.14 2.35
N PRO A 554 -28.11 27.51 2.43
CA PRO A 554 -29.18 26.81 1.72
C PRO A 554 -29.37 27.28 0.28
N GLU A 555 -29.65 26.34 -0.61
CA GLU A 555 -30.07 26.52 -1.99
C GLU A 555 -31.37 25.74 -2.22
N TYR A 556 -32.38 26.37 -2.81
CA TYR A 556 -33.66 25.73 -3.07
C TYR A 556 -33.60 24.85 -4.32
N LEU A 557 -33.79 23.54 -4.17
CA LEU A 557 -33.82 22.59 -5.28
C LEU A 557 -35.24 22.26 -5.78
N GLY A 558 -36.28 22.87 -5.19
CA GLY A 558 -37.66 22.64 -5.56
C GLY A 558 -38.47 21.90 -4.49
N SER A 559 -39.56 21.26 -4.93
CA SER A 559 -40.44 20.46 -4.07
C SER A 559 -40.29 18.97 -4.38
N ALA A 560 -40.42 18.14 -3.36
CA ALA A 560 -40.40 16.68 -3.49
C ALA A 560 -41.49 16.06 -2.62
N GLU A 561 -41.86 14.82 -2.89
CA GLU A 561 -42.75 14.05 -2.03
C GLU A 561 -41.98 12.85 -1.46
N ILE A 562 -41.97 12.72 -0.14
CA ILE A 562 -41.28 11.63 0.56
C ILE A 562 -42.33 10.87 1.36
N ASN A 563 -42.58 9.60 0.99
CA ASN A 563 -43.58 8.74 1.63
C ASN A 563 -44.97 9.41 1.82
N GLY A 564 -45.45 10.13 0.81
CA GLY A 564 -46.74 10.84 0.87
C GLY A 564 -46.70 12.23 1.53
N THR A 565 -45.53 12.66 2.06
CA THR A 565 -45.37 13.96 2.71
C THR A 565 -44.78 14.99 1.72
N PRO A 566 -45.48 16.11 1.43
CA PRO A 566 -44.97 17.14 0.55
C PRO A 566 -43.85 17.92 1.26
N CYS A 567 -42.67 17.98 0.65
CA CYS A 567 -41.47 18.57 1.23
C CYS A 567 -40.89 19.71 0.38
N HIS A 568 -40.29 20.71 1.03
CA HIS A 568 -39.26 21.58 0.46
C HIS A 568 -37.95 20.79 0.36
N LYS A 569 -37.29 20.84 -0.80
CA LYS A 569 -35.99 20.21 -1.03
C LYS A 569 -34.92 21.29 -1.07
N LEU A 570 -34.00 21.26 -0.11
CA LEU A 570 -32.88 22.19 0.00
C LEU A 570 -31.57 21.46 -0.23
N LYS A 571 -30.64 22.08 -0.94
CA LYS A 571 -29.22 21.72 -0.90
C LYS A 571 -28.54 22.63 0.11
N LEU A 572 -27.82 22.04 1.04
CA LEU A 572 -27.06 22.72 2.07
C LEU A 572 -25.59 22.54 1.71
N THR A 573 -24.85 23.63 1.61
CA THR A 573 -23.40 23.61 1.39
C THR A 573 -22.71 24.14 2.64
N ALA A 574 -21.69 23.44 3.13
CA ALA A 574 -20.98 23.82 4.34
C ALA A 574 -20.48 25.26 4.26
N ALA A 575 -20.78 26.07 5.29
CA ALA A 575 -20.31 27.45 5.37
C ALA A 575 -18.90 27.55 6.01
N THR A 576 -18.43 26.46 6.64
CA THR A 576 -17.12 26.37 7.30
C THR A 576 -16.54 24.97 7.15
N ASP A 577 -15.21 24.85 7.19
CA ASP A 577 -14.49 23.57 7.12
C ASP A 577 -14.76 22.66 8.34
N SER A 578 -15.33 23.21 9.42
CA SER A 578 -15.70 22.47 10.63
C SER A 578 -17.06 21.75 10.55
N ALA A 579 -17.79 21.90 9.44
CA ALA A 579 -19.07 21.23 9.26
C ALA A 579 -18.91 19.70 9.16
N THR A 580 -19.89 18.94 9.64
CA THR A 580 -19.88 17.46 9.65
C THR A 580 -19.88 16.86 8.24
N TYR A 581 -20.55 17.52 7.31
CA TYR A 581 -20.67 17.10 5.90
C TYR A 581 -20.45 18.30 4.99
N GLU A 582 -19.78 18.09 3.86
CA GLU A 582 -19.54 19.15 2.87
C GLU A 582 -20.85 19.61 2.21
N SER A 583 -21.74 18.68 1.89
CA SER A 583 -23.06 19.00 1.35
C SER A 583 -24.14 18.01 1.81
N ILE A 584 -25.36 18.54 1.99
CA ILE A 584 -26.54 17.79 2.43
C ILE A 584 -27.71 18.15 1.53
N VAL A 585 -28.46 17.17 1.03
CA VAL A 585 -29.80 17.41 0.48
C VAL A 585 -30.82 17.15 1.57
N TYR A 586 -31.51 18.19 2.01
CA TYR A 586 -32.42 18.15 3.15
C TYR A 586 -33.87 18.36 2.71
N TYR A 587 -34.76 17.51 3.22
CA TYR A 587 -36.17 17.47 2.89
C TYR A 587 -36.98 17.91 4.11
N LEU A 588 -37.62 19.07 4.03
CA LEU A 588 -38.43 19.67 5.09
C LEU A 588 -39.91 19.55 4.74
N ASP A 589 -40.75 19.02 5.63
CA ASP A 589 -42.21 19.02 5.44
C ASP A 589 -42.72 20.46 5.26
N LYS A 590 -43.51 20.71 4.21
CA LYS A 590 -44.05 22.04 3.92
C LYS A 590 -45.01 22.56 4.99
N ASN A 591 -45.64 21.67 5.75
CA ASN A 591 -46.64 22.05 6.75
C ASN A 591 -46.00 22.31 8.13
N THR A 592 -45.12 21.41 8.56
CA THR A 592 -44.53 21.45 9.90
C THR A 592 -43.12 22.04 9.94
N LEU A 593 -42.47 22.19 8.77
CA LEU A 593 -41.06 22.57 8.63
C LEU A 593 -40.08 21.62 9.33
N LEU A 594 -40.54 20.42 9.70
CA LEU A 594 -39.70 19.39 10.29
C LEU A 594 -38.94 18.63 9.20
N GLY A 595 -37.69 18.26 9.48
CA GLY A 595 -36.90 17.44 8.56
C GLY A 595 -37.44 16.03 8.46
N VAL A 596 -37.75 15.56 7.25
CA VAL A 596 -38.27 14.21 6.99
C VAL A 596 -37.12 13.27 6.57
N LYS A 597 -36.21 13.78 5.75
CA LYS A 597 -35.08 13.03 5.19
C LYS A 597 -33.88 13.95 4.97
N ALA A 598 -32.67 13.43 5.16
CA ALA A 598 -31.42 14.06 4.74
C ALA A 598 -30.59 13.07 3.92
N GLU A 599 -29.98 13.54 2.84
CA GLU A 599 -28.97 12.79 2.08
C GLU A 599 -27.63 13.51 2.25
N PHE A 600 -26.67 12.83 2.85
CA PHE A 600 -25.32 13.36 3.03
C PHE A 600 -24.48 12.99 1.82
N LEU A 601 -23.83 13.96 1.18
CA LEU A 601 -23.14 13.76 -0.10
C LEU A 601 -21.63 13.59 0.07
N THR A 602 -21.03 12.85 -0.86
CA THR A 602 -19.58 12.82 -1.10
C THR A 602 -19.11 14.09 -1.83
N ALA A 603 -17.80 14.33 -1.87
CA ALA A 603 -17.21 15.42 -2.65
C ALA A 603 -17.54 15.36 -4.17
N SER A 604 -17.84 14.17 -4.70
CA SER A 604 -18.30 13.98 -6.09
C SER A 604 -19.81 14.18 -6.27
N GLY A 605 -20.55 14.55 -5.21
CA GLY A 605 -21.99 14.82 -5.23
C GLY A 605 -22.89 13.58 -5.12
N MET A 606 -22.33 12.39 -4.95
CA MET A 606 -23.11 11.14 -4.77
C MET A 606 -23.53 10.95 -3.31
N PRO A 607 -24.73 10.41 -3.01
CA PRO A 607 -25.15 10.09 -1.66
C PRO A 607 -24.19 9.10 -0.98
N LEU A 608 -23.68 9.49 0.19
CA LEU A 608 -22.88 8.66 1.08
C LEU A 608 -23.76 7.95 2.11
N LYS A 609 -24.71 8.70 2.70
CA LYS A 609 -25.61 8.24 3.76
C LYS A 609 -26.98 8.89 3.62
N ILE A 610 -28.00 8.23 4.13
CA ILE A 610 -29.37 8.74 4.18
C ILE A 610 -29.86 8.70 5.62
N ALA A 611 -30.28 9.85 6.17
CA ALA A 611 -30.96 9.94 7.44
C ALA A 611 -32.48 10.09 7.24
N LEU A 612 -33.26 9.35 8.03
CA LEU A 612 -34.70 9.44 8.14
C LEU A 612 -35.07 9.85 9.55
N PHE A 613 -36.03 10.75 9.70
CA PHE A 613 -36.40 11.33 10.99
C PHE A 613 -37.86 11.00 11.35
N GLU A 614 -38.08 10.70 12.62
CA GLU A 614 -39.41 10.52 13.19
C GLU A 614 -39.57 11.43 14.42
N TYR A 615 -40.76 11.99 14.60
CA TYR A 615 -41.08 12.94 15.68
C TYR A 615 -42.24 12.40 16.53
N GLY A 616 -41.89 11.72 17.63
CA GLY A 616 -42.83 11.25 18.65
C GLY A 616 -42.68 11.95 20.01
N ASN A 617 -41.60 12.72 20.21
CA ASN A 617 -41.36 13.45 21.45
C ASN A 617 -41.94 14.86 21.39
N GLN A 618 -42.20 15.44 22.56
CA GLN A 618 -42.59 16.85 22.71
C GLN A 618 -41.92 17.46 23.93
N VAL A 619 -41.51 18.72 23.81
CA VAL A 619 -40.94 19.50 24.90
C VAL A 619 -41.82 20.72 25.16
N GLN A 620 -42.11 21.00 26.43
CA GLN A 620 -42.86 22.18 26.83
C GLN A 620 -41.90 23.36 26.95
N VAL A 621 -42.04 24.38 26.09
CA VAL A 621 -41.25 25.62 26.11
C VAL A 621 -42.16 26.80 26.40
N GLY A 622 -42.15 27.26 27.65
CA GLY A 622 -43.16 28.19 28.17
C GLY A 622 -44.56 27.55 28.05
N ASP A 623 -45.49 28.24 27.38
CA ASP A 623 -46.86 27.75 27.16
C ASP A 623 -47.03 26.91 25.88
N ARG A 624 -45.97 26.73 25.08
CA ARG A 624 -46.03 26.01 23.80
C ARG A 624 -45.47 24.60 23.90
N LYS A 625 -46.17 23.64 23.30
CA LYS A 625 -45.66 22.29 23.05
C LYS A 625 -44.89 22.28 21.73
N GLN A 626 -43.60 22.00 21.78
CA GLN A 626 -42.73 21.94 20.62
C GLN A 626 -42.43 20.47 20.28
N PRO A 627 -42.63 20.02 19.03
CA PRO A 627 -42.20 18.70 18.59
C PRO A 627 -40.70 18.50 18.79
N PHE A 628 -40.31 17.28 19.11
CA PHE A 628 -38.91 16.88 19.23
C PHE A 628 -38.70 15.51 18.60
N VAL A 629 -37.55 15.29 17.99
CA VAL A 629 -37.20 14.02 17.35
C VAL A 629 -37.30 12.85 18.34
N SER A 630 -37.92 11.74 17.93
CA SER A 630 -37.93 10.50 18.70
C SER A 630 -36.96 9.47 18.14
N GLN A 631 -36.76 9.48 16.82
CA GLN A 631 -35.84 8.56 16.17
C GLN A 631 -35.17 9.22 14.96
N MET A 632 -33.89 8.92 14.78
CA MET A 632 -33.16 9.19 13.54
C MET A 632 -32.47 7.92 13.07
N LYS A 633 -32.82 7.44 11.88
CA LYS A 633 -32.19 6.26 11.27
C LYS A 633 -31.26 6.69 10.14
N ILE A 634 -29.96 6.40 10.29
CA ILE A 634 -28.92 6.65 9.29
C ILE A 634 -28.59 5.34 8.59
N VAL A 635 -28.64 5.32 7.26
CA VAL A 635 -28.36 4.15 6.42
C VAL A 635 -27.22 4.48 5.45
N ASN A 636 -26.29 3.54 5.27
CA ASN A 636 -25.26 3.68 4.25
C ASN A 636 -25.86 3.57 2.85
N ALA A 637 -25.56 4.51 1.96
CA ALA A 637 -26.19 4.54 0.64
C ALA A 637 -25.76 3.38 -0.28
N ASN A 638 -24.53 2.88 -0.10
CA ASN A 638 -23.98 1.77 -0.91
C ASN A 638 -24.21 0.40 -0.26
N PHE A 639 -24.43 0.36 1.06
CA PHE A 639 -24.61 -0.86 1.84
C PHE A 639 -25.84 -0.72 2.75
N PRO A 640 -27.07 -0.88 2.23
CA PRO A 640 -28.30 -0.62 2.99
C PRO A 640 -28.51 -1.49 4.24
N ASP A 641 -27.79 -2.61 4.31
CA ASP A 641 -27.69 -3.50 5.47
C ASP A 641 -26.91 -2.89 6.64
N ARG A 642 -26.11 -1.85 6.39
CA ARG A 642 -25.37 -1.09 7.40
C ARG A 642 -26.12 0.16 7.80
N TYR A 643 -26.53 0.23 9.07
CA TYR A 643 -27.33 1.34 9.55
C TYR A 643 -27.11 1.62 11.04
N SER A 644 -27.55 2.80 11.48
CA SER A 644 -27.60 3.16 12.89
C SER A 644 -28.92 3.85 13.21
N VAL A 645 -29.54 3.46 14.31
CA VAL A 645 -30.80 4.00 14.81
C VAL A 645 -30.50 4.74 16.11
N LEU A 646 -30.77 6.04 16.11
CA LEU A 646 -30.63 6.92 17.27
C LEU A 646 -32.02 7.16 17.85
N GLU A 647 -32.27 6.64 19.04
CA GLU A 647 -33.53 6.78 19.78
C GLU A 647 -33.39 7.81 20.89
N TYR A 648 -34.25 8.81 20.86
CA TYR A 648 -34.25 9.94 21.80
C TYR A 648 -35.33 9.70 22.84
N ALA A 649 -34.96 9.69 24.11
CA ALA A 649 -35.86 9.43 25.22
C ALA A 649 -35.67 10.45 26.35
N GLN A 650 -36.70 10.64 27.17
CA GLN A 650 -36.65 11.51 28.35
C GLN A 650 -36.20 12.95 28.04
N VAL A 651 -36.63 13.49 26.89
CA VAL A 651 -36.27 14.85 26.47
C VAL A 651 -36.94 15.87 27.39
N SER A 652 -36.15 16.81 27.91
CA SER A 652 -36.64 17.87 28.79
C SER A 652 -35.86 19.17 28.61
N LEU A 653 -36.50 20.30 28.91
CA LEU A 653 -35.78 21.55 29.10
C LEU A 653 -34.93 21.43 30.35
N ALA A 654 -33.65 21.77 30.21
CA ALA A 654 -32.70 21.77 31.30
C ALA A 654 -31.77 22.97 31.16
N ASN A 655 -31.20 23.45 32.26
CA ASN A 655 -30.21 24.53 32.22
C ASN A 655 -28.87 24.01 32.77
N PRO A 656 -28.19 23.10 32.06
CA PRO A 656 -26.92 22.53 32.52
C PRO A 656 -25.89 23.64 32.75
N PRO A 657 -25.08 23.59 33.83
CA PRO A 657 -24.13 24.64 34.16
C PRO A 657 -23.07 24.78 33.07
N GLU A 658 -22.59 26.01 32.85
CA GLU A 658 -21.61 26.30 31.79
C GLU A 658 -20.29 25.51 31.95
N SER A 659 -19.94 25.17 33.19
CA SER A 659 -18.76 24.36 33.52
C SER A 659 -18.82 22.94 32.95
N LEU A 660 -19.98 22.43 32.50
CA LEU A 660 -20.05 21.14 31.80
C LEU A 660 -19.50 21.21 30.37
N PHE A 661 -19.40 22.41 29.80
CA PHE A 661 -19.06 22.61 28.39
C PHE A 661 -17.64 23.16 28.20
N THR A 662 -16.75 22.89 29.14
CA THR A 662 -15.34 23.30 29.12
C THR A 662 -14.41 22.09 29.06
N VAL A 663 -13.29 22.19 28.35
CA VAL A 663 -12.34 21.08 28.19
C VAL A 663 -11.72 20.69 29.53
N ASP A 664 -11.42 21.67 30.39
CA ASP A 664 -10.76 21.46 31.69
C ASP A 664 -11.57 20.58 32.66
N THR A 665 -12.90 20.60 32.54
CA THR A 665 -13.79 19.84 33.41
C THR A 665 -14.09 18.44 32.86
N LEU A 666 -13.77 18.17 31.58
CA LEU A 666 -14.11 16.91 30.93
C LEU A 666 -13.50 15.68 31.64
N MET A 667 -12.33 15.86 32.25
CA MET A 667 -11.62 14.83 32.98
C MET A 667 -12.07 14.67 34.45
N THR A 668 -12.73 15.67 35.02
CA THR A 668 -13.09 15.73 36.46
C THR A 668 -14.57 15.49 36.74
N LEU A 669 -15.41 15.54 35.70
CA LEU A 669 -16.81 15.08 35.69
C LEU A 669 -16.91 13.56 35.75
#